data_AF-A0A136PKM8-F1
#
_entry.id   AF-A0A136PKM8-F1
#
_cell.length_a   1.000
_cell.length_b   1.000
_cell.length_c   1.000
_cell.angle_alpha   90.00
_cell.angle_beta   90.00
_cell.angle_gamma   90.00
#
_symmetry.space_group_name_H-M   'P 1'
#
loop_
_entity.id
_entity.type
_entity.pdbx_description
1 polymer ?
#
loop_
_entity_poly.entity_id
_entity_poly.type
_entity_poly.pdbx_seq_one_letter_code
_entity_poly.pdbx_strand_id
1 'polypeptide(L)'
;MHVFPAEIPAAEARRADVVEVRVARKVAALFGLGSELPPFRRSWVCDFTELSLAEVGRGAPSPDRADRSRLESTPARSTGGDPPEWAWSGRAVWAPQQGTLPGALTNATLNRYGPDTKAAAVLAGANRLLQGPTEAVAEVCRYLAHTDCDAELRLAVWAGLVLEVYRAQPALVVAAIQARQVQRSLSARWGTQVDRAAVTAAGAPSEIHPPSDPDDASDPHESASRWQPTSFDLVDATLPAVGLADDPATGPGLLAPDTLDDIASAWCHRLVGVGRPGRGVVWLTEDSGGSRRVHAMVRVGAVVAPFVAATLGGTHRPERKHPPVLPTLPTVDVLADLPLLQRRAHLLVAHVAVNYLRYRDELLRDWPELRTRTRALVARAVRGCADVLAADDPVPLQLRAYDAYLEVWDPPRAGRADGTPGAADGTRPAASVRRLLDSQHAVVQAWRAGRLDPGAAAYLLEIGVVALRDADRAVDPAAVGSWWSASLEARGLDPRGDLAARVAALSDAQVFHLQHYAAWLARSGRRTDLRRALAVQERVVAVRVQVARREPAGFAAKSAAARDGHELAATIATDLALATPDRERRARTHALETAVRHAHAVLADPSISDLKRAKSPQPATGRIARVVARALTVAASQHVAVDTTDVAAAVALLDRALADDESRGTAPGDAPGNGETHPGTLREWRVRLIDMSGAAATAPRG
;
A
#
# COMPACT_ATOMS: atom_id res chain seq x y z
N MET A 1 -7.73 15.15 -7.54
CA MET A 1 -7.21 15.94 -6.41
C MET A 1 -6.65 14.96 -5.38
N HIS A 2 -5.68 15.39 -4.58
CA HIS A 2 -5.13 14.58 -3.49
C HIS A 2 -5.84 14.91 -2.17
N VAL A 3 -5.88 13.92 -1.28
CA VAL A 3 -6.45 14.05 0.07
C VAL A 3 -5.62 15.03 0.93
N PHE A 4 -4.30 14.84 0.95
CA PHE A 4 -3.33 15.71 1.62
C PHE A 4 -2.36 16.33 0.60
N PRO A 5 -2.80 17.34 -0.16
CA PRO A 5 -1.91 18.01 -1.11
C PRO A 5 -0.79 18.75 -0.36
N ALA A 6 0.40 18.78 -0.94
CA ALA A 6 1.44 19.72 -0.51
C ALA A 6 1.03 21.15 -0.91
N GLU A 7 1.38 22.12 -0.07
CA GLU A 7 1.05 23.53 -0.27
C GLU A 7 2.27 24.28 -0.76
N ILE A 8 2.19 24.82 -1.98
CA ILE A 8 3.29 25.60 -2.55
C ILE A 8 3.16 27.05 -2.08
N PRO A 9 4.14 27.60 -1.35
CA PRO A 9 4.04 28.94 -0.82
C PRO A 9 3.99 30.00 -1.94
N ALA A 10 3.25 31.08 -1.66
CA ALA A 10 3.17 32.25 -2.54
C ALA A 10 4.56 32.85 -2.81
N ALA A 11 4.72 33.53 -3.94
CA ALA A 11 6.01 34.12 -4.32
C ALA A 11 6.41 35.27 -3.38
N GLU A 12 5.40 35.99 -2.89
CA GLU A 12 5.54 37.07 -1.94
C GLU A 12 5.66 36.47 -0.53
N ALA A 13 6.80 36.72 0.11
CA ALA A 13 7.10 36.27 1.45
C ALA A 13 7.73 37.40 2.26
N ARG A 14 7.58 37.36 3.58
CA ARG A 14 8.30 38.26 4.50
C ARG A 14 9.80 38.08 4.29
N ARG A 15 10.59 39.16 4.39
CA ARG A 15 12.04 39.15 4.13
C ARG A 15 12.79 38.01 4.85
N ALA A 16 12.36 37.66 6.06
CA ALA A 16 12.95 36.58 6.85
C ALA A 16 12.75 35.17 6.24
N ASP A 17 11.69 34.96 5.45
CA ASP A 17 11.27 33.63 4.97
C ASP A 17 11.53 33.44 3.47
N VAL A 18 11.98 34.49 2.77
CA VAL A 18 12.13 34.50 1.31
C VAL A 18 12.97 33.34 0.80
N VAL A 19 14.07 33.00 1.47
CA VAL A 19 14.97 31.94 1.00
C VAL A 19 14.32 30.57 1.14
N GLU A 20 13.67 30.29 2.28
CA GLU A 20 12.97 29.02 2.52
C GLU A 20 11.80 28.84 1.55
N VAL A 21 11.01 29.89 1.31
CA VAL A 21 9.93 29.90 0.32
C VAL A 21 10.46 29.65 -1.09
N ARG A 22 11.58 30.27 -1.47
CA ARG A 22 12.22 30.02 -2.76
C ARG A 22 12.71 28.59 -2.88
N VAL A 23 13.36 28.05 -1.85
CA VAL A 23 13.81 26.65 -1.80
C VAL A 23 12.63 25.69 -1.92
N ALA A 24 11.56 25.88 -1.14
CA ALA A 24 10.34 25.08 -1.20
C ALA A 24 9.74 25.05 -2.62
N ARG A 25 9.69 26.19 -3.32
CA ARG A 25 9.21 26.24 -4.72
C ARG A 25 10.12 25.50 -5.70
N LYS A 26 11.45 25.54 -5.50
CA LYS A 26 12.39 24.78 -6.33
C LYS A 26 12.28 23.28 -6.07
N VAL A 27 12.20 22.87 -4.81
CA VAL A 27 11.98 21.49 -4.37
C VAL A 27 10.65 20.95 -4.91
N ALA A 28 9.58 21.73 -4.84
CA ALA A 28 8.28 21.38 -5.42
C ALA A 28 8.41 20.98 -6.90
N ALA A 29 9.01 21.86 -7.72
CA ALA A 29 9.18 21.59 -9.14
C ALA A 29 10.00 20.31 -9.42
N LEU A 30 11.04 20.03 -8.63
CA LEU A 30 11.91 18.86 -8.80
C LEU A 30 11.24 17.52 -8.46
N PHE A 31 10.21 17.52 -7.61
CA PHE A 31 9.53 16.32 -7.11
C PHE A 31 8.06 16.23 -7.52
N GLY A 32 7.70 16.83 -8.65
CA GLY A 32 6.46 16.56 -9.36
C GLY A 32 5.31 17.50 -8.98
N LEU A 33 5.60 18.56 -8.23
CA LEU A 33 4.62 19.55 -7.79
C LEU A 33 4.68 20.82 -8.64
N GLY A 34 3.54 21.52 -8.71
CA GLY A 34 3.50 22.88 -9.25
C GLY A 34 3.85 22.97 -10.73
N SER A 35 3.19 22.18 -11.59
CA SER A 35 3.38 22.24 -13.05
C SER A 35 3.24 23.65 -13.62
N GLU A 36 2.45 24.52 -12.99
CA GLU A 36 2.24 25.90 -13.45
C GLU A 36 3.28 26.91 -12.93
N LEU A 37 4.25 26.47 -12.12
CA LEU A 37 5.19 27.39 -11.48
C LEU A 37 6.17 27.99 -12.50
N PRO A 38 6.37 29.32 -12.48
CA PRO A 38 7.44 29.95 -13.24
C PRO A 38 8.82 29.55 -12.66
N PRO A 39 9.89 29.59 -13.48
CA PRO A 39 9.89 30.09 -14.86
C PRO A 39 9.57 29.03 -15.92
N PHE A 40 9.65 27.74 -15.60
CA PHE A 40 9.62 26.68 -16.61
C PHE A 40 8.23 26.12 -16.90
N ARG A 41 7.26 26.35 -16.00
CA ARG A 41 5.91 25.76 -16.08
C ARG A 41 5.96 24.26 -16.39
N ARG A 42 6.86 23.58 -15.66
CA ARG A 42 7.09 22.14 -15.76
C ARG A 42 7.52 21.59 -14.41
N SER A 43 7.04 20.39 -14.07
CA SER A 43 7.57 19.61 -12.95
C SER A 43 8.41 18.41 -13.44
N TRP A 44 9.36 18.00 -12.61
CA TRP A 44 10.22 16.83 -12.80
C TRP A 44 9.99 15.83 -11.68
N VAL A 45 10.59 14.65 -11.83
CA VAL A 45 10.70 13.66 -10.77
C VAL A 45 12.16 13.25 -10.75
N CYS A 46 12.93 13.99 -9.96
CA CYS A 46 14.37 13.78 -9.81
C CYS A 46 14.65 12.72 -8.73
N ASP A 47 15.65 11.89 -8.95
CA ASP A 47 16.21 11.04 -7.89
C ASP A 47 17.08 11.93 -6.99
N PHE A 48 16.80 11.94 -5.69
CA PHE A 48 17.57 12.72 -4.72
C PHE A 48 19.07 12.34 -4.69
N THR A 49 19.39 11.06 -4.93
CA THR A 49 20.76 10.55 -4.91
C THR A 49 21.59 11.09 -6.07
N GLU A 50 20.97 11.31 -7.23
CA GLU A 50 21.61 11.87 -8.42
C GLU A 50 21.51 13.41 -8.49
N LEU A 51 20.62 14.00 -7.71
CA LEU A 51 20.41 15.44 -7.66
C LEU A 51 21.66 16.16 -7.10
N SER A 52 22.06 17.24 -7.75
CA SER A 52 23.11 18.15 -7.29
C SER A 52 22.54 19.37 -6.57
N LEU A 53 23.36 20.02 -5.73
CA LEU A 53 22.97 21.28 -5.07
C LEU A 53 22.60 22.38 -6.08
N ALA A 54 23.31 22.45 -7.21
CA ALA A 54 23.03 23.43 -8.25
C ALA A 54 21.67 23.20 -8.93
N GLU A 55 21.20 21.95 -8.99
CA GLU A 55 19.87 21.62 -9.50
C GLU A 55 18.78 21.96 -8.49
N VAL A 56 19.03 21.77 -7.19
CA VAL A 56 18.16 22.29 -6.12
C VAL A 56 18.03 23.81 -6.24
N GLY A 57 19.13 24.53 -6.41
CA GLY A 57 19.12 26.00 -6.51
C GLY A 57 18.35 26.55 -7.72
N ARG A 58 18.36 25.84 -8.86
CA ARG A 58 17.61 26.25 -10.06
C ARG A 58 16.18 25.70 -10.10
N GLY A 59 15.91 24.59 -9.41
CA GLY A 59 14.63 23.85 -9.43
C GLY A 59 14.35 23.14 -10.76
N ALA A 60 15.40 22.69 -11.45
CA ALA A 60 15.35 21.95 -12.70
C ALA A 60 16.61 21.10 -12.86
N PRO A 61 16.56 19.96 -13.56
CA PRO A 61 17.73 19.14 -13.84
C PRO A 61 18.69 19.81 -14.85
N SER A 62 19.97 19.48 -14.72
CA SER A 62 21.05 19.92 -15.61
C SER A 62 21.26 18.94 -16.76
N PRO A 63 21.74 19.41 -17.92
CA PRO A 63 22.17 18.50 -18.97
C PRO A 63 23.41 17.76 -18.51
N ASP A 64 23.56 16.53 -19.02
CA ASP A 64 24.79 15.78 -18.88
C ASP A 64 25.97 16.48 -19.57
N ARG A 65 27.18 15.94 -19.40
CA ARG A 65 28.39 16.56 -19.94
C ARG A 65 28.40 16.59 -21.48
N ALA A 66 27.88 15.55 -22.13
CA ALA A 66 27.90 15.45 -23.58
C ALA A 66 26.92 16.44 -24.22
N ASP A 67 25.71 16.52 -23.69
CA ASP A 67 24.68 17.48 -24.10
C ASP A 67 25.11 18.92 -23.81
N ARG A 68 25.79 19.16 -22.69
CA ARG A 68 26.36 20.47 -22.39
C ARG A 68 27.40 20.87 -23.42
N SER A 69 28.34 20.00 -23.76
CA SER A 69 29.33 20.29 -24.79
C SER A 69 28.69 20.51 -26.17
N ARG A 70 27.60 19.81 -26.50
CA ARG A 70 26.81 20.07 -27.72
C ARG A 70 26.14 21.45 -27.72
N LEU A 71 25.54 21.84 -26.59
CA LEU A 71 24.92 23.15 -26.44
C LEU A 71 25.96 24.29 -26.48
N GLU A 72 27.13 24.10 -25.87
CA GLU A 72 28.24 25.07 -25.88
C GLU A 72 28.87 25.23 -27.27
N SER A 73 28.87 24.17 -28.09
CA SER A 73 29.39 24.18 -29.47
C SER A 73 28.35 24.60 -30.52
N THR A 74 27.08 24.77 -30.13
CA THR A 74 26.05 25.27 -31.04
C THR A 74 26.14 26.80 -31.07
N PRO A 75 26.50 27.42 -32.20
CA PRO A 75 26.51 28.88 -32.29
C PRO A 75 25.10 29.39 -32.02
N ALA A 76 24.96 30.31 -31.05
CA ALA A 76 23.68 30.92 -30.71
C ALA A 76 23.01 31.42 -31.99
N ARG A 77 21.86 30.85 -32.36
CA ARG A 77 21.04 31.36 -33.46
C ARG A 77 20.45 32.69 -33.02
N SER A 78 21.23 33.76 -33.18
CA SER A 78 20.82 35.13 -32.96
C SER A 78 19.76 35.51 -33.99
N THR A 79 18.50 35.24 -33.68
CA THR A 79 17.35 35.76 -34.42
C THR A 79 16.97 37.10 -33.79
N GLY A 80 17.82 38.11 -34.01
CA GLY A 80 17.59 39.48 -33.55
C GLY A 80 18.00 39.75 -32.10
N GLY A 81 19.09 40.50 -31.92
CA GLY A 81 19.34 41.32 -30.72
C GLY A 81 19.97 40.62 -29.51
N ASP A 82 19.33 39.61 -28.95
CA ASP A 82 19.77 38.99 -27.69
C ASP A 82 19.89 37.46 -27.81
N PRO A 83 20.97 36.83 -27.31
CA PRO A 83 21.02 35.37 -27.21
C PRO A 83 19.92 34.89 -26.24
N PRO A 84 19.27 33.74 -26.50
CA PRO A 84 18.36 33.16 -25.52
C PRO A 84 19.13 32.94 -24.20
N GLU A 85 18.65 33.56 -23.11
CA GLU A 85 19.28 33.52 -21.79
C GLU A 85 19.48 32.07 -21.28
N TRP A 86 18.69 31.13 -21.79
CA TRP A 86 18.73 29.71 -21.47
C TRP A 86 18.08 28.84 -22.57
N ALA A 87 18.37 27.53 -22.58
CA ALA A 87 17.88 26.56 -23.56
C ALA A 87 17.56 25.20 -22.92
N TRP A 88 16.81 24.36 -23.65
CA TRP A 88 16.51 22.98 -23.26
C TRP A 88 17.47 21.99 -23.95
N SER A 89 17.96 20.99 -23.19
CA SER A 89 18.45 19.73 -23.77
C SER A 89 17.59 18.59 -23.27
N GLY A 90 16.75 18.05 -24.14
CA GLY A 90 15.74 17.06 -23.75
C GLY A 90 14.84 17.59 -22.64
N ARG A 91 15.06 17.11 -21.41
CA ARG A 91 14.31 17.52 -20.20
C ARG A 91 15.09 18.42 -19.25
N ALA A 92 16.36 18.64 -19.53
CA ALA A 92 17.23 19.49 -18.74
C ALA A 92 17.20 20.93 -19.21
N VAL A 93 17.48 21.85 -18.28
CA VAL A 93 17.59 23.27 -18.56
C VAL A 93 19.06 23.69 -18.44
N TRP A 94 19.53 24.39 -19.47
CA TRP A 94 20.89 24.90 -19.56
C TRP A 94 20.88 26.43 -19.71
N ALA A 95 21.84 27.08 -19.08
CA ALA A 95 22.18 28.48 -19.33
C ALA A 95 23.68 28.58 -19.65
N PRO A 96 24.11 29.54 -20.50
CA PRO A 96 25.52 29.80 -20.77
C PRO A 96 26.28 30.14 -19.49
N GLN A 97 27.61 29.97 -19.46
CA GLN A 97 28.44 30.25 -18.27
C GLN A 97 28.27 31.67 -17.67
N GLN A 98 27.86 32.65 -18.47
CA GLN A 98 27.58 34.02 -18.04
C GLN A 98 26.08 34.34 -17.90
N GLY A 99 25.20 33.42 -18.32
CA GLY A 99 23.74 33.56 -18.21
C GLY A 99 23.21 33.00 -16.89
N THR A 100 22.19 33.64 -16.32
CA THR A 100 21.51 33.15 -15.12
C THR A 100 20.19 32.50 -15.48
N LEU A 101 19.85 31.39 -14.83
CA LEU A 101 18.48 30.87 -14.92
C LEU A 101 17.54 31.77 -14.12
N PRO A 102 16.33 32.09 -14.64
CA PRO A 102 15.41 32.97 -13.94
C PRO A 102 15.07 32.45 -12.53
N GLY A 103 15.28 33.31 -11.52
CA GLY A 103 14.99 32.99 -10.13
C GLY A 103 15.88 31.92 -9.50
N ALA A 104 17.02 31.56 -10.09
CA ALA A 104 17.99 30.66 -9.49
C ALA A 104 18.51 31.18 -8.13
N LEU A 105 18.74 30.26 -7.20
CA LEU A 105 19.42 30.53 -5.93
C LEU A 105 20.93 30.34 -6.12
N THR A 106 21.73 31.29 -5.66
CA THR A 106 23.19 31.16 -5.68
C THR A 106 23.64 30.10 -4.68
N ASN A 107 24.73 29.39 -4.98
CA ASN A 107 25.31 28.43 -4.03
C ASN A 107 25.65 29.10 -2.69
N ALA A 108 26.08 30.36 -2.70
CA ALA A 108 26.32 31.14 -1.48
C ALA A 108 25.07 31.29 -0.59
N THR A 109 23.87 31.38 -1.20
CA THR A 109 22.61 31.42 -0.45
C THR A 109 22.28 30.06 0.15
N LEU A 110 22.55 28.97 -0.58
CA LEU A 110 22.30 27.60 -0.12
C LEU A 110 23.32 27.12 0.92
N ASN A 111 24.54 27.68 0.91
CA ASN A 111 25.59 27.37 1.89
C ASN A 111 25.22 27.73 3.34
N ARG A 112 24.13 28.49 3.54
CA ARG A 112 23.55 28.73 4.87
C ARG A 112 22.98 27.46 5.51
N TYR A 113 22.65 26.44 4.70
CA TYR A 113 21.98 25.22 5.17
C TYR A 113 22.92 24.18 5.84
N GLY A 114 24.16 24.54 6.18
CA GLY A 114 25.09 23.66 6.91
C GLY A 114 26.00 22.80 6.03
N PRO A 115 26.66 21.76 6.59
CA PRO A 115 27.74 21.02 5.92
C PRO A 115 27.29 20.16 4.73
N ASP A 116 26.08 19.59 4.76
CA ASP A 116 25.42 19.02 3.57
C ASP A 116 24.22 19.87 3.18
N THR A 117 24.53 20.91 2.42
CA THR A 117 23.60 21.91 1.91
C THR A 117 22.50 21.33 1.03
N LYS A 118 22.74 20.19 0.34
CA LYS A 118 21.73 19.58 -0.53
C LYS A 118 20.63 18.94 0.30
N ALA A 119 21.02 18.05 1.22
CA ALA A 119 20.07 17.34 2.06
C ALA A 119 19.29 18.32 2.95
N ALA A 120 19.96 19.29 3.57
CA ALA A 120 19.31 20.29 4.40
C ALA A 120 18.33 21.18 3.60
N ALA A 121 18.70 21.63 2.39
CA ALA A 121 17.79 22.42 1.55
C ALA A 121 16.56 21.62 1.08
N VAL A 122 16.74 20.35 0.68
CA VAL A 122 15.62 19.48 0.30
C VAL A 122 14.70 19.23 1.48
N LEU A 123 15.25 18.94 2.66
CA LEU A 123 14.48 18.67 3.87
C LEU A 123 13.71 19.91 4.35
N ALA A 124 14.36 21.08 4.39
CA ALA A 124 13.69 22.35 4.69
C ALA A 124 12.54 22.64 3.72
N GLY A 125 12.79 22.49 2.41
CA GLY A 125 11.77 22.66 1.39
C GLY A 125 10.60 21.69 1.56
N ALA A 126 10.88 20.41 1.89
CA ALA A 126 9.85 19.40 2.11
C ALA A 126 9.01 19.68 3.37
N ASN A 127 9.64 20.01 4.51
CA ASN A 127 8.94 20.37 5.74
C ASN A 127 8.02 21.57 5.50
N ARG A 128 8.50 22.59 4.76
CA ARG A 128 7.69 23.76 4.41
C ARG A 128 6.49 23.40 3.52
N LEU A 129 6.69 22.57 2.49
CA LEU A 129 5.63 22.14 1.57
C LEU A 129 4.58 21.24 2.26
N LEU A 130 4.98 20.50 3.29
CA LEU A 130 4.14 19.54 4.01
C LEU A 130 3.65 20.06 5.36
N GLN A 131 3.81 21.35 5.66
CA GLN A 131 3.41 21.92 6.94
C GLN A 131 1.93 21.67 7.26
N GLY A 132 1.01 22.00 6.35
CA GLY A 132 -0.43 21.77 6.53
C GLY A 132 -0.79 20.30 6.80
N PRO A 133 -0.32 19.34 5.97
CA PRO A 133 -0.45 17.91 6.26
C PRO A 133 0.14 17.48 7.62
N THR A 134 1.33 17.95 7.99
CA THR A 134 1.98 17.65 9.27
C THR A 134 1.15 18.12 10.45
N GLU A 135 0.64 19.36 10.41
CA GLU A 135 -0.25 19.92 11.44
C GLU A 135 -1.54 19.10 11.55
N ALA A 136 -2.11 18.66 10.43
CA ALA A 136 -3.31 17.82 10.41
C ALA A 136 -3.10 16.45 11.05
N VAL A 137 -1.96 15.80 10.79
CA VAL A 137 -1.61 14.52 11.42
C VAL A 137 -1.36 14.72 12.91
N ALA A 138 -0.62 15.76 13.30
CA ALA A 138 -0.32 16.06 14.70
C ALA A 138 -1.60 16.30 15.50
N GLU A 139 -2.56 17.02 14.94
CA GLU A 139 -3.84 17.32 15.59
C GLU A 139 -4.65 16.05 15.88
N VAL A 140 -4.75 15.14 14.91
CA VAL A 140 -5.41 13.84 15.13
C VAL A 140 -4.70 13.03 16.21
N CYS A 141 -3.37 13.00 16.20
CA CYS A 141 -2.59 12.24 17.18
C CYS A 141 -2.81 12.79 18.59
N ARG A 142 -2.73 14.13 18.77
CA ARG A 142 -3.06 14.80 20.03
C ARG A 142 -4.48 14.47 20.47
N TYR A 143 -5.47 14.62 19.60
CA TYR A 143 -6.85 14.31 19.93
C TYR A 143 -7.01 12.87 20.44
N LEU A 144 -6.47 11.89 19.71
CA LEU A 144 -6.59 10.47 20.08
C LEU A 144 -5.84 10.13 21.36
N ALA A 145 -4.70 10.80 21.65
CA ALA A 145 -3.97 10.60 22.91
C ALA A 145 -4.76 11.04 24.16
N HIS A 146 -5.76 11.92 24.01
CA HIS A 146 -6.66 12.34 25.09
C HIS A 146 -7.95 11.50 25.14
N THR A 147 -8.05 10.41 24.36
CA THR A 147 -9.19 9.48 24.36
C THR A 147 -8.75 8.11 24.87
N ASP A 148 -9.71 7.24 25.19
CA ASP A 148 -9.45 5.85 25.62
C ASP A 148 -8.94 4.93 24.48
N CYS A 149 -8.53 5.47 23.33
CA CYS A 149 -8.09 4.69 22.17
C CYS A 149 -6.79 3.91 22.45
N ASP A 150 -6.81 2.60 22.19
CA ASP A 150 -5.64 1.72 22.35
C ASP A 150 -4.39 2.29 21.65
N ALA A 151 -3.23 2.24 22.32
CA ALA A 151 -1.95 2.71 21.75
C ALA A 151 -1.61 2.05 20.40
N GLU A 152 -1.95 0.78 20.21
CA GLU A 152 -1.79 0.07 18.93
C GLU A 152 -2.61 0.71 17.80
N LEU A 153 -3.86 1.09 18.08
CA LEU A 153 -4.72 1.75 17.11
C LEU A 153 -4.29 3.20 16.88
N ARG A 154 -3.81 3.92 17.90
CA ARG A 154 -3.20 5.24 17.74
C ARG A 154 -1.98 5.20 16.82
N LEU A 155 -1.07 4.23 17.02
CA LEU A 155 0.08 4.02 16.15
C LEU A 155 -0.33 3.68 14.72
N ALA A 156 -1.33 2.80 14.56
CA ALA A 156 -1.85 2.43 13.25
C ALA A 156 -2.48 3.62 12.51
N VAL A 157 -3.23 4.47 13.23
CA VAL A 157 -3.82 5.70 12.69
C VAL A 157 -2.74 6.68 12.26
N TRP A 158 -1.76 6.95 13.11
CA TRP A 158 -0.62 7.80 12.76
C TRP A 158 0.10 7.32 11.50
N ALA A 159 0.50 6.04 11.47
CA ALA A 159 1.20 5.47 10.33
C ALA A 159 0.35 5.52 9.06
N GLY A 160 -0.95 5.21 9.14
CA GLY A 160 -1.82 5.27 7.98
C GLY A 160 -2.11 6.68 7.49
N LEU A 161 -2.19 7.70 8.35
CA LEU A 161 -2.32 9.09 7.92
C LEU A 161 -1.03 9.60 7.26
N VAL A 162 0.15 9.28 7.81
CA VAL A 162 1.44 9.56 7.15
C VAL A 162 1.51 8.86 5.79
N LEU A 163 0.99 7.64 5.68
CA LEU A 163 0.90 6.92 4.40
C LEU A 163 -0.03 7.63 3.40
N GLU A 164 -1.14 8.23 3.83
CA GLU A 164 -2.00 9.02 2.94
C GLU A 164 -1.29 10.30 2.45
N VAL A 165 -0.45 10.93 3.28
CA VAL A 165 0.44 12.02 2.83
C VAL A 165 1.47 11.51 1.81
N TYR A 166 2.08 10.35 2.05
CA TYR A 166 2.96 9.69 1.08
C TYR A 166 2.24 9.42 -0.25
N ARG A 167 1.01 8.89 -0.23
CA ARG A 167 0.24 8.60 -1.45
C ARG A 167 -0.06 9.84 -2.26
N ALA A 168 -0.28 10.96 -1.57
CA ALA A 168 -0.46 12.25 -2.22
C ALA A 168 0.83 12.75 -2.88
N GLN A 169 1.99 12.57 -2.24
CA GLN A 169 3.28 13.12 -2.68
C GLN A 169 4.46 12.13 -2.59
N PRO A 170 4.46 11.01 -3.37
CA PRO A 170 5.42 9.93 -3.15
C PRO A 170 6.87 10.37 -3.34
N ALA A 171 7.16 11.13 -4.41
CA ALA A 171 8.51 11.59 -4.73
C ALA A 171 9.07 12.54 -3.68
N LEU A 172 8.26 13.51 -3.23
CA LEU A 172 8.66 14.48 -2.22
C LEU A 172 8.95 13.80 -0.88
N VAL A 173 8.08 12.88 -0.45
CA VAL A 173 8.26 12.18 0.83
C VAL A 173 9.49 11.26 0.79
N VAL A 174 9.74 10.54 -0.30
CA VAL A 174 10.96 9.72 -0.45
C VAL A 174 12.21 10.59 -0.38
N ALA A 175 12.23 11.72 -1.10
CA ALA A 175 13.35 12.65 -1.07
C ALA A 175 13.58 13.23 0.34
N ALA A 176 12.52 13.58 1.06
CA ALA A 176 12.60 14.06 2.44
C ALA A 176 13.16 12.99 3.40
N ILE A 177 12.73 11.73 3.25
CA ILE A 177 13.27 10.61 4.06
C ILE A 177 14.76 10.40 3.80
N GLN A 178 15.18 10.43 2.53
CA GLN A 178 16.59 10.27 2.17
C GLN A 178 17.43 11.46 2.67
N ALA A 179 16.91 12.68 2.55
CA ALA A 179 17.54 13.88 3.09
C ALA A 179 17.67 13.83 4.62
N ARG A 180 16.63 13.41 5.33
CA ARG A 180 16.66 13.14 6.78
C ARG A 180 17.75 12.15 7.16
N GLN A 181 17.86 11.04 6.43
CA GLN A 181 18.88 10.02 6.70
C GLN A 181 20.30 10.59 6.57
N VAL A 182 20.57 11.36 5.50
CA VAL A 182 21.87 12.01 5.29
C VAL A 182 22.17 13.00 6.40
N GLN A 183 21.23 13.89 6.73
CA GLN A 183 21.40 14.88 7.79
C GLN A 183 21.69 14.20 9.14
N ARG A 184 20.90 13.19 9.53
CA ARG A 184 21.14 12.46 10.79
C ARG A 184 22.48 11.75 10.83
N SER A 185 22.89 11.09 9.74
CA SER A 185 24.20 10.44 9.68
C SER A 185 25.38 11.41 9.83
N LEU A 186 25.25 12.64 9.34
CA LEU A 186 26.29 13.67 9.44
C LEU A 186 26.27 14.43 10.77
N SER A 187 25.09 14.55 11.40
CA SER A 187 24.95 15.17 12.73
C SER A 187 25.34 14.23 13.87
N ALA A 188 25.43 12.92 13.63
CA ALA A 188 25.89 11.94 14.62
C ALA A 188 27.36 12.18 14.98
N ARG A 189 27.60 12.85 16.12
CA ARG A 189 28.97 13.09 16.62
C ARG A 189 29.51 11.80 17.24
N TRP A 190 30.52 11.18 16.62
CA TRP A 190 31.20 10.00 17.20
C TRP A 190 31.78 10.25 18.60
N GLY A 191 32.09 11.51 18.92
CA GLY A 191 32.61 11.92 20.21
C GLY A 191 31.68 11.73 21.42
N THR A 192 30.41 11.39 21.21
CA THR A 192 29.47 10.97 22.27
C THR A 192 29.56 9.47 22.58
N GLN A 193 30.18 8.67 21.70
CA GLN A 193 30.41 7.23 21.86
C GLN A 193 31.76 6.93 22.53
N VAL A 194 32.60 7.96 22.71
CA VAL A 194 33.91 7.83 23.35
C VAL A 194 33.73 8.10 24.84
N ASP A 195 33.96 7.07 25.66
CA ASP A 195 34.04 7.24 27.11
C ASP A 195 35.25 8.12 27.45
N ARG A 196 34.98 9.33 27.92
CA ARG A 196 36.00 10.32 28.27
C ARG A 196 36.42 10.23 29.73
N ALA A 197 35.78 9.40 30.54
CA ALA A 197 36.03 9.33 31.98
C ALA A 197 37.49 8.93 32.31
N ALA A 198 38.17 8.23 31.40
CA ALA A 198 39.55 7.80 31.55
C ALA A 198 40.61 8.82 31.08
N VAL A 199 40.23 9.92 30.41
CA VAL A 199 41.18 10.92 29.87
C VAL A 199 41.27 12.11 30.82
N THR A 200 42.04 11.96 31.90
CA THR A 200 42.24 12.96 32.96
C THR A 200 43.47 13.87 32.74
N ALA A 201 43.84 14.16 31.49
CA ALA A 201 44.91 15.12 31.22
C ALA A 201 44.33 16.54 31.13
N ALA A 202 44.25 17.21 32.29
CA ALA A 202 43.90 18.62 32.40
C ALA A 202 44.93 19.48 31.66
N GLY A 203 44.65 19.85 30.41
CA GLY A 203 45.48 20.82 29.69
C GLY A 203 45.51 20.70 28.16
N ALA A 204 45.05 19.59 27.57
CA ALA A 204 44.91 19.52 26.12
C ALA A 204 43.54 20.08 25.69
N PRO A 205 43.46 21.06 24.76
CA PRO A 205 42.18 21.44 24.17
C PRO A 205 41.60 20.18 23.52
N SER A 206 40.43 19.75 23.97
CA SER A 206 39.84 18.49 23.52
C SER A 206 39.60 18.55 22.00
N GLU A 207 40.37 17.74 21.25
CA GLU A 207 40.19 17.55 19.79
C GLU A 207 38.77 17.07 19.46
N ILE A 208 38.09 16.49 20.45
CA ILE A 208 36.70 16.06 20.40
C ILE A 208 35.86 17.06 21.21
N HIS A 209 35.19 17.99 20.53
CA HIS A 209 34.38 19.00 21.20
C HIS A 209 33.41 18.39 22.22
N PRO A 210 33.28 18.98 23.42
CA PRO A 210 32.27 18.52 24.38
C PRO A 210 30.87 18.61 23.76
N PRO A 211 29.92 17.75 24.16
CA PRO A 211 28.52 18.04 23.93
C PRO A 211 28.26 19.44 24.51
N SER A 212 27.69 20.33 23.70
CA SER A 212 27.27 21.64 24.16
C SER A 212 26.36 21.46 25.37
N ASP A 213 26.65 22.15 26.48
CA ASP A 213 25.80 22.07 27.67
C ASP A 213 24.36 22.45 27.29
N PRO A 214 23.35 21.64 27.67
CA PRO A 214 21.96 21.93 27.34
C PRO A 214 21.41 23.19 28.04
N ASP A 215 22.13 23.73 29.02
CA ASP A 215 21.71 24.88 29.84
C ASP A 215 22.17 26.25 29.31
N ASP A 216 22.95 26.32 28.23
CA ASP A 216 23.32 27.60 27.61
C ASP A 216 22.21 28.08 26.65
N ALA A 217 21.01 28.25 27.21
CA ALA A 217 19.77 28.68 26.55
C ALA A 217 19.70 30.20 26.33
N SER A 218 20.81 30.80 25.91
CA SER A 218 20.71 32.03 25.11
C SER A 218 20.44 31.61 23.66
N ASP A 219 19.74 32.45 22.91
CA ASP A 219 18.90 32.04 21.78
C ASP A 219 19.55 32.16 20.36
N PRO A 220 20.69 31.50 20.03
CA PRO A 220 21.12 31.25 18.64
C PRO A 220 20.60 29.93 18.04
N HIS A 221 20.08 28.99 18.87
CA HIS A 221 19.76 27.63 18.43
C HIS A 221 18.51 27.54 17.56
N GLU A 222 17.46 28.34 17.79
CA GLU A 222 16.29 28.38 16.90
C GLU A 222 16.69 28.82 15.48
N SER A 223 17.53 29.85 15.37
CA SER A 223 18.01 30.36 14.07
C SER A 223 18.91 29.34 13.37
N ALA A 224 19.77 28.62 14.09
CA ALA A 224 20.62 27.58 13.52
C ALA A 224 19.83 26.33 13.08
N SER A 225 18.83 25.91 13.87
CA SER A 225 17.98 24.74 13.58
C SER A 225 17.18 24.91 12.29
N ARG A 226 16.70 26.14 12.01
CA ARG A 226 15.93 26.47 10.81
C ARG A 226 16.70 26.21 9.51
N TRP A 227 18.00 26.49 9.50
CA TRP A 227 18.84 26.27 8.33
C TRP A 227 19.51 24.89 8.34
N GLN A 228 19.53 24.17 9.45
CA GLN A 228 20.15 22.85 9.55
C GLN A 228 19.14 21.80 10.04
N PRO A 229 18.06 21.54 9.29
CA PRO A 229 17.05 20.57 9.70
C PRO A 229 17.66 19.16 9.71
N THR A 230 17.47 18.45 10.81
CA THR A 230 17.81 17.02 10.95
C THR A 230 16.56 16.14 11.07
N SER A 231 15.39 16.76 11.28
CA SER A 231 14.08 16.11 11.39
C SER A 231 13.27 16.20 10.11
N PHE A 232 12.56 15.11 9.80
CA PHE A 232 11.44 15.15 8.86
C PHE A 232 10.15 15.29 9.65
N ASP A 233 9.60 16.49 9.71
CA ASP A 233 8.57 16.85 10.71
C ASP A 233 7.30 16.01 10.59
N LEU A 234 6.94 15.60 9.37
CA LEU A 234 5.80 14.72 9.12
C LEU A 234 5.86 13.42 9.96
N VAL A 235 7.06 12.91 10.24
CA VAL A 235 7.28 11.70 11.03
C VAL A 235 7.79 12.05 12.43
N ASP A 236 8.87 12.81 12.50
CA ASP A 236 9.62 13.05 13.74
C ASP A 236 8.87 13.95 14.72
N ALA A 237 8.11 14.94 14.23
CA ALA A 237 7.36 15.86 15.09
C ALA A 237 5.96 15.32 15.44
N THR A 238 5.39 14.45 14.60
CA THR A 238 4.04 13.91 14.81
C THR A 238 4.03 12.63 15.65
N LEU A 239 5.08 11.81 15.62
CA LEU A 239 5.16 10.56 16.37
C LEU A 239 5.06 10.74 17.90
N PRO A 240 5.75 11.73 18.52
CA PRO A 240 5.61 11.96 19.97
C PRO A 240 4.15 12.26 20.38
N ALA A 241 3.38 12.93 19.52
CA ALA A 241 1.98 13.26 19.77
C ALA A 241 1.05 12.02 19.80
N VAL A 242 1.54 10.85 19.37
CA VAL A 242 0.77 9.60 19.43
C VAL A 242 0.58 9.13 20.88
N GLY A 243 1.52 9.44 21.78
CA GLY A 243 1.42 9.12 23.22
C GLY A 243 1.53 7.62 23.53
N LEU A 244 2.56 6.94 23.01
CA LEU A 244 2.76 5.48 23.11
C LEU A 244 3.23 4.95 24.48
N ALA A 245 3.18 5.75 25.55
CA ALA A 245 3.66 5.36 26.88
C ALA A 245 2.99 4.06 27.39
N ASP A 246 3.81 3.19 27.99
CA ASP A 246 3.40 1.92 28.61
C ASP A 246 2.85 2.17 30.03
N ASP A 247 1.64 1.67 30.28
CA ASP A 247 0.98 1.49 31.57
C ASP A 247 0.58 2.77 32.38
N PRO A 248 -0.73 3.03 32.57
CA PRO A 248 -1.20 4.10 33.46
C PRO A 248 -0.78 3.92 34.94
N ALA A 249 -0.32 2.74 35.36
CA ALA A 249 0.09 2.46 36.75
C ALA A 249 1.49 2.98 37.12
N THR A 250 2.36 3.28 36.15
CA THR A 250 3.76 3.71 36.37
C THR A 250 3.99 5.22 36.21
N GLY A 251 2.92 6.00 36.04
CA GLY A 251 3.01 7.41 35.63
C GLY A 251 3.36 7.56 34.14
N PRO A 252 3.36 8.79 33.59
CA PRO A 252 3.64 9.03 32.17
C PRO A 252 5.12 8.78 31.86
N GLY A 253 5.50 7.51 31.72
CA GLY A 253 6.80 7.12 31.16
C GLY A 253 6.78 7.37 29.66
N LEU A 254 7.20 8.55 29.23
CA LEU A 254 7.48 8.80 27.80
C LEU A 254 8.49 7.75 27.32
N LEU A 255 8.23 7.15 26.15
CA LEU A 255 9.23 6.31 25.49
C LEU A 255 10.54 7.10 25.36
N ALA A 256 11.67 6.42 25.59
CA ALA A 256 12.97 7.04 25.42
C ALA A 256 13.10 7.64 24.01
N PRO A 257 13.74 8.82 23.84
CA PRO A 257 13.91 9.46 22.53
C PRO A 257 14.49 8.53 21.46
N ASP A 258 15.43 7.65 21.84
CA ASP A 258 16.04 6.67 20.94
C ASP A 258 15.01 5.66 20.41
N THR A 259 14.08 5.20 21.25
CA THR A 259 12.99 4.30 20.84
C THR A 259 12.04 4.99 19.85
N LEU A 260 11.72 6.27 20.08
CA LEU A 260 10.91 7.03 19.12
C LEU A 260 11.65 7.21 17.78
N ASP A 261 12.97 7.42 17.80
CA ASP A 261 13.75 7.48 16.57
C ASP A 261 13.80 6.15 15.82
N ASP A 262 13.95 5.02 16.54
CA ASP A 262 13.90 3.69 15.93
C ASP A 262 12.55 3.43 15.25
N ILE A 263 11.45 3.81 15.89
CA ILE A 263 10.10 3.70 15.33
C ILE A 263 9.95 4.59 14.09
N ALA A 264 10.38 5.85 14.18
CA ALA A 264 10.34 6.80 13.07
C ALA A 264 11.18 6.30 11.88
N SER A 265 12.39 5.83 12.14
CA SER A 265 13.32 5.31 11.14
C SER A 265 12.82 4.01 10.51
N ALA A 266 12.21 3.11 11.28
CA ALA A 266 11.56 1.90 10.77
C ALA A 266 10.38 2.24 9.84
N TRP A 267 9.57 3.24 10.19
CA TRP A 267 8.48 3.69 9.35
C TRP A 267 8.97 4.34 8.05
N CYS A 268 9.94 5.25 8.15
CA CYS A 268 10.61 5.89 7.00
C CYS A 268 11.19 4.84 6.03
N HIS A 269 11.93 3.86 6.54
CA HIS A 269 12.49 2.77 5.73
C HIS A 269 11.38 1.98 5.01
N ARG A 270 10.24 1.79 5.69
CA ARG A 270 9.10 1.07 5.13
C ARG A 270 8.39 1.84 4.02
N LEU A 271 8.24 3.16 4.17
CA LEU A 271 7.70 4.04 3.13
C LEU A 271 8.58 4.08 1.88
N VAL A 272 9.91 4.15 2.02
CA VAL A 272 10.84 4.04 0.89
C VAL A 272 10.74 2.67 0.20
N GLY A 273 10.33 1.63 0.94
CA GLY A 273 10.04 0.31 0.40
C GLY A 273 8.73 0.19 -0.38
N VAL A 274 7.88 1.22 -0.42
CA VAL A 274 6.66 1.23 -1.26
C VAL A 274 7.07 1.26 -2.72
N GLY A 275 6.47 0.40 -3.54
CA GLY A 275 6.96 0.09 -4.89
C GLY A 275 7.78 -1.20 -4.97
N ARG A 276 8.10 -1.84 -3.82
CA ARG A 276 8.48 -3.25 -3.77
C ARG A 276 7.23 -4.14 -3.82
N PRO A 277 7.32 -5.36 -4.39
CA PRO A 277 6.19 -6.28 -4.44
C PRO A 277 5.59 -6.55 -3.06
N GLY A 278 4.25 -6.46 -2.97
CA GLY A 278 3.50 -6.64 -1.73
C GLY A 278 3.38 -5.42 -0.81
N ARG A 279 3.99 -4.28 -1.17
CA ARG A 279 3.89 -3.02 -0.41
C ARG A 279 3.15 -1.90 -1.15
N GLY A 280 2.66 -2.17 -2.35
CA GLY A 280 2.00 -1.20 -3.23
C GLY A 280 2.75 -1.01 -4.54
N VAL A 281 2.20 -0.15 -5.38
CA VAL A 281 2.69 0.11 -6.73
C VAL A 281 2.95 1.60 -6.89
N VAL A 282 4.10 1.94 -7.47
CA VAL A 282 4.50 3.32 -7.77
C VAL A 282 4.78 3.42 -9.27
N TRP A 283 4.28 4.47 -9.92
CA TRP A 283 4.51 4.71 -11.34
C TRP A 283 4.58 6.20 -11.66
N LEU A 284 5.11 6.49 -12.84
CA LEU A 284 5.30 7.84 -13.36
C LEU A 284 4.25 8.13 -14.43
N THR A 285 3.73 9.36 -14.43
CA THR A 285 2.94 9.90 -15.54
C THR A 285 3.58 11.19 -16.03
N GLU A 286 3.30 11.53 -17.29
CA GLU A 286 3.68 12.79 -17.91
C GLU A 286 2.44 13.38 -18.58
N ASP A 287 2.14 14.65 -18.29
CA ASP A 287 1.04 15.37 -18.95
C ASP A 287 1.47 15.96 -20.30
N SER A 288 0.52 16.57 -21.02
CA SER A 288 0.77 17.18 -22.34
C SER A 288 1.72 18.39 -22.28
N GLY A 289 1.85 19.04 -21.11
CA GLY A 289 2.85 20.08 -20.87
C GLY A 289 4.23 19.53 -20.53
N GLY A 290 4.37 18.21 -20.49
CA GLY A 290 5.59 17.51 -20.13
C GLY A 290 5.84 17.47 -18.62
N SER A 291 4.93 17.90 -17.77
CA SER A 291 5.11 17.82 -16.32
C SER A 291 4.99 16.37 -15.86
N ARG A 292 5.95 15.94 -15.04
CA ARG A 292 5.99 14.58 -14.50
C ARG A 292 5.44 14.53 -13.09
N ARG A 293 4.71 13.46 -12.79
CA ARG A 293 4.18 13.17 -11.45
C ARG A 293 4.28 11.70 -11.11
N VAL A 294 4.62 11.42 -9.86
CA VAL A 294 4.61 10.05 -9.31
C VAL A 294 3.27 9.80 -8.65
N HIS A 295 2.72 8.63 -8.91
CA HIS A 295 1.50 8.13 -8.28
C HIS A 295 1.79 6.86 -7.50
N ALA A 296 1.01 6.62 -6.45
CA ALA A 296 1.13 5.41 -5.65
C ALA A 296 -0.24 4.80 -5.34
N MET A 297 -0.37 3.50 -5.62
CA MET A 297 -1.48 2.67 -5.14
C MET A 297 -0.97 1.81 -3.99
N VAL A 298 -1.45 2.08 -2.78
CA VAL A 298 -1.06 1.35 -1.58
C VAL A 298 -2.29 0.83 -0.84
N ARG A 299 -2.29 -0.45 -0.47
CA ARG A 299 -3.29 -1.00 0.45
C ARG A 299 -2.83 -0.70 1.88
N VAL A 300 -3.51 0.22 2.56
CA VAL A 300 -3.12 0.75 3.89
C VAL A 300 -2.71 -0.37 4.85
N GLY A 301 -3.56 -1.38 5.04
CA GLY A 301 -3.26 -2.46 5.99
C GLY A 301 -2.08 -3.36 5.60
N ALA A 302 -1.72 -3.47 4.31
CA ALA A 302 -0.56 -4.24 3.87
C ALA A 302 0.78 -3.61 4.29
N VAL A 303 0.79 -2.29 4.48
CA VAL A 303 1.98 -1.54 4.90
C VAL A 303 1.92 -1.25 6.40
N VAL A 304 0.78 -0.81 6.94
CA VAL A 304 0.65 -0.41 8.34
C VAL A 304 0.66 -1.62 9.28
N ALA A 305 -0.08 -2.69 8.99
CA ALA A 305 -0.23 -3.79 9.94
C ALA A 305 1.10 -4.49 10.30
N PRO A 306 1.97 -4.83 9.33
CA PRO A 306 3.25 -5.43 9.66
C PRO A 306 4.27 -4.44 10.22
N PHE A 307 4.05 -3.12 10.10
CA PHE A 307 4.84 -2.11 10.81
C PHE A 307 4.47 -2.11 12.29
N VAL A 308 3.18 -1.92 12.60
CA VAL A 308 2.67 -1.88 13.97
C VAL A 308 3.02 -3.19 14.70
N ALA A 309 2.87 -4.33 14.04
CA ALA A 309 3.25 -5.63 14.61
C ALA A 309 4.76 -5.72 14.91
N ALA A 310 5.63 -5.20 14.04
CA ALA A 310 7.07 -5.21 14.28
C ALA A 310 7.47 -4.24 15.41
N THR A 311 6.85 -3.06 15.47
CA THR A 311 7.11 -2.04 16.48
C THR A 311 6.70 -2.47 17.88
N LEU A 312 5.58 -3.16 18.03
CA LEU A 312 5.02 -3.51 19.34
C LEU A 312 5.41 -4.91 19.84
N GLY A 313 6.54 -5.46 19.36
CA GLY A 313 7.12 -6.73 19.87
C GLY A 313 6.59 -8.02 19.22
N GLY A 314 5.94 -7.95 18.06
CA GLY A 314 5.48 -9.12 17.28
C GLY A 314 3.99 -9.46 17.43
N THR A 315 3.51 -10.43 16.65
CA THR A 315 2.11 -10.91 16.65
C THR A 315 1.73 -11.70 17.90
N HIS A 316 2.70 -12.10 18.72
CA HIS A 316 2.47 -12.79 20.00
C HIS A 316 2.39 -11.77 21.13
N ARG A 317 1.25 -11.08 21.20
CA ARG A 317 0.87 -10.36 22.42
C ARG A 317 0.31 -11.35 23.45
N PRO A 318 0.46 -11.06 24.76
CA PRO A 318 -0.28 -11.78 25.79
C PRO A 318 -1.78 -11.75 25.45
N GLU A 319 -2.49 -12.83 25.77
CA GLU A 319 -3.93 -12.97 25.51
C GLU A 319 -4.68 -11.71 25.95
N ARG A 320 -5.23 -10.97 24.98
CA ARG A 320 -6.05 -9.79 25.26
C ARG A 320 -7.34 -10.26 25.93
N LYS A 321 -7.63 -9.72 27.12
CA LYS A 321 -8.88 -10.01 27.87
C LYS A 321 -10.08 -9.20 27.40
N HIS A 322 -9.87 -8.13 26.65
CA HIS A 322 -10.90 -7.19 26.21
C HIS A 322 -10.72 -6.81 24.74
N PRO A 323 -11.82 -6.46 24.04
CA PRO A 323 -11.74 -5.95 22.68
C PRO A 323 -11.00 -4.59 22.67
N PRO A 324 -10.20 -4.30 21.62
CA PRO A 324 -9.51 -3.02 21.48
C PRO A 324 -10.50 -1.86 21.45
N VAL A 325 -10.15 -0.77 22.12
CA VAL A 325 -10.96 0.45 22.14
C VAL A 325 -10.72 1.23 20.85
N LEU A 326 -11.75 1.34 20.01
CA LEU A 326 -11.69 2.04 18.73
C LEU A 326 -11.52 3.55 18.90
N PRO A 327 -10.89 4.24 17.93
CA PRO A 327 -10.82 5.69 17.95
C PRO A 327 -12.22 6.31 17.86
N THR A 328 -12.41 7.41 18.60
CA THR A 328 -13.60 8.26 18.47
C THR A 328 -13.36 9.34 17.41
N LEU A 329 -14.45 9.84 16.82
CA LEU A 329 -14.41 11.02 15.95
C LEU A 329 -14.92 12.23 16.74
N PRO A 330 -14.36 13.43 16.54
CA PRO A 330 -14.95 14.65 17.08
C PRO A 330 -16.39 14.84 16.61
N THR A 331 -17.12 15.74 17.27
CA THR A 331 -18.48 16.13 16.83
C THR A 331 -18.40 16.93 15.53
N VAL A 332 -19.53 17.01 14.81
CA VAL A 332 -19.62 17.79 13.56
C VAL A 332 -19.27 19.26 13.82
N ASP A 333 -19.74 19.84 14.92
CA ASP A 333 -19.44 21.23 15.29
C ASP A 333 -17.95 21.45 15.50
N VAL A 334 -17.28 20.57 16.27
CA VAL A 334 -15.83 20.64 16.48
C VAL A 334 -15.09 20.49 15.16
N LEU A 335 -15.52 19.57 14.28
CA LEU A 335 -14.90 19.42 12.97
C LEU A 335 -15.09 20.67 12.10
N ALA A 336 -16.27 21.28 12.10
CA ALA A 336 -16.58 22.44 11.25
C ALA A 336 -15.66 23.64 11.51
N ASP A 337 -15.20 23.80 12.76
CA ASP A 337 -14.30 24.87 13.19
C ASP A 337 -12.82 24.62 12.81
N LEU A 338 -12.47 23.40 12.37
CA LEU A 338 -11.09 23.06 12.02
C LEU A 338 -10.72 23.45 10.57
N PRO A 339 -9.45 23.78 10.31
CA PRO A 339 -8.88 23.83 8.97
C PRO A 339 -9.21 22.59 8.13
N LEU A 340 -9.33 22.78 6.80
CA LEU A 340 -9.78 21.72 5.89
C LEU A 340 -8.96 20.42 6.00
N LEU A 341 -7.63 20.51 6.08
CA LEU A 341 -6.78 19.32 6.17
C LEU A 341 -6.97 18.58 7.50
N GLN A 342 -7.21 19.30 8.60
CA GLN A 342 -7.50 18.70 9.91
C GLN A 342 -8.86 17.98 9.89
N ARG A 343 -9.90 18.59 9.30
CA ARG A 343 -11.19 17.93 9.04
C ARG A 343 -11.02 16.61 8.28
N ARG A 344 -10.28 16.66 7.17
CA ARG A 344 -9.98 15.47 6.35
C ARG A 344 -9.27 14.40 7.18
N ALA A 345 -8.24 14.78 7.95
CA ALA A 345 -7.47 13.84 8.77
C ALA A 345 -8.33 13.13 9.82
N HIS A 346 -9.16 13.86 10.57
CA HIS A 346 -10.07 13.23 11.53
C HIS A 346 -11.04 12.25 10.87
N LEU A 347 -11.64 12.61 9.74
CA LEU A 347 -12.59 11.74 9.05
C LEU A 347 -11.91 10.46 8.50
N LEU A 348 -10.65 10.56 8.08
CA LEU A 348 -9.87 9.42 7.57
C LEU A 348 -9.39 8.47 8.66
N VAL A 349 -9.43 8.85 9.94
CA VAL A 349 -9.17 7.94 11.06
C VAL A 349 -10.01 6.66 10.94
N ALA A 350 -11.29 6.81 10.57
CA ALA A 350 -12.19 5.68 10.36
C ALA A 350 -11.66 4.73 9.25
N HIS A 351 -11.23 5.28 8.11
CA HIS A 351 -10.70 4.48 7.01
C HIS A 351 -9.42 3.73 7.42
N VAL A 352 -8.49 4.41 8.09
CA VAL A 352 -7.20 3.84 8.47
C VAL A 352 -7.36 2.76 9.54
N ALA A 353 -8.07 3.06 10.63
CA ALA A 353 -8.25 2.14 11.75
C ALA A 353 -8.98 0.86 11.31
N VAL A 354 -9.99 0.99 10.45
CA VAL A 354 -10.78 -0.16 9.97
C VAL A 354 -9.98 -0.99 8.98
N ASN A 355 -9.19 -0.38 8.10
CA ASN A 355 -8.25 -1.14 7.25
C ASN A 355 -7.21 -1.88 8.08
N TYR A 356 -6.67 -1.27 9.13
CA TYR A 356 -5.73 -1.92 10.03
C TYR A 356 -6.35 -3.15 10.70
N LEU A 357 -7.52 -3.00 11.33
CA LEU A 357 -8.21 -4.10 12.03
C LEU A 357 -8.59 -5.24 11.09
N ARG A 358 -8.92 -4.95 9.83
CA ARG A 358 -9.23 -5.99 8.83
C ARG A 358 -8.01 -6.81 8.42
N TYR A 359 -6.80 -6.27 8.56
CA TYR A 359 -5.56 -7.04 8.41
C TYR A 359 -5.20 -7.83 9.67
N ARG A 360 -5.90 -7.59 10.78
CA ARG A 360 -5.85 -8.36 12.04
C ARG A 360 -7.12 -9.21 12.15
N ASP A 361 -7.37 -10.06 11.15
CA ASP A 361 -8.59 -10.90 11.08
C ASP A 361 -8.79 -11.75 12.34
N GLU A 362 -7.71 -12.16 13.01
CA GLU A 362 -7.79 -12.80 14.32
C GLU A 362 -8.56 -11.97 15.36
N LEU A 363 -8.33 -10.65 15.44
CA LEU A 363 -9.07 -9.78 16.37
C LEU A 363 -10.55 -9.70 16.02
N LEU A 364 -10.90 -9.72 14.74
CA LEU A 364 -12.29 -9.72 14.27
C LEU A 364 -12.99 -11.07 14.41
N ARG A 365 -12.23 -12.15 14.59
CA ARG A 365 -12.74 -13.50 14.90
C ARG A 365 -12.95 -13.66 16.40
N ASP A 366 -12.00 -13.19 17.20
CA ASP A 366 -12.04 -13.27 18.67
C ASP A 366 -13.10 -12.33 19.26
N TRP A 367 -13.32 -11.18 18.62
CA TRP A 367 -14.27 -10.15 19.06
C TRP A 367 -15.25 -9.75 17.92
N PRO A 368 -16.27 -10.57 17.62
CA PRO A 368 -17.18 -10.34 16.50
C PRO A 368 -17.89 -8.97 16.52
N GLU A 369 -18.14 -8.40 17.70
CA GLU A 369 -18.75 -7.08 17.89
C GLU A 369 -17.90 -5.93 17.32
N LEU A 370 -16.58 -6.12 17.19
CA LEU A 370 -15.70 -5.15 16.53
C LEU A 370 -16.11 -4.92 15.08
N ARG A 371 -16.68 -5.91 14.40
CA ARG A 371 -17.17 -5.76 13.01
C ARG A 371 -18.31 -4.75 12.94
N THR A 372 -19.24 -4.81 13.90
CA THR A 372 -20.35 -3.84 13.97
C THR A 372 -19.84 -2.45 14.32
N ARG A 373 -18.93 -2.35 15.32
CA ARG A 373 -18.37 -1.07 15.76
C ARG A 373 -17.51 -0.40 14.67
N THR A 374 -16.72 -1.16 13.92
CA THR A 374 -15.91 -0.63 12.80
C THR A 374 -16.77 -0.10 11.66
N ARG A 375 -17.86 -0.78 11.30
CA ARG A 375 -18.83 -0.25 10.32
C ARG A 375 -19.52 1.02 10.81
N ALA A 376 -19.95 1.05 12.07
CA ALA A 376 -20.55 2.24 12.66
C ALA A 376 -19.60 3.45 12.63
N LEU A 377 -18.30 3.23 12.85
CA LEU A 377 -17.26 4.25 12.77
C LEU A 377 -17.13 4.83 11.35
N VAL A 378 -17.08 3.98 10.31
CA VAL A 378 -17.03 4.44 8.90
C VAL A 378 -18.30 5.18 8.51
N ALA A 379 -19.47 4.60 8.83
CA ALA A 379 -20.75 5.24 8.52
C ALA A 379 -20.91 6.61 9.22
N ARG A 380 -20.38 6.76 10.44
CA ARG A 380 -20.32 8.06 11.14
C ARG A 380 -19.40 9.04 10.42
N ALA A 381 -18.23 8.61 9.96
CA ALA A 381 -17.34 9.46 9.16
C ALA A 381 -17.99 9.89 7.84
N VAL A 382 -18.66 8.97 7.13
CA VAL A 382 -19.37 9.27 5.88
C VAL A 382 -20.47 10.31 6.08
N ARG A 383 -21.23 10.23 7.18
CA ARG A 383 -22.22 11.26 7.52
C ARG A 383 -21.56 12.60 7.82
N GLY A 384 -20.54 12.61 8.69
CA GLY A 384 -19.81 13.83 9.03
C GLY A 384 -19.20 14.54 7.81
N CYS A 385 -18.76 13.79 6.79
CA CYS A 385 -18.29 14.36 5.53
C CYS A 385 -19.32 15.28 4.84
N ALA A 386 -20.60 14.92 4.87
CA ALA A 386 -21.65 15.70 4.22
C ALA A 386 -21.87 17.06 4.91
N ASP A 387 -21.59 17.12 6.21
CA ASP A 387 -21.82 18.31 7.03
C ASP A 387 -20.63 19.26 7.03
N VAL A 388 -19.39 18.74 6.94
CA VAL A 388 -18.17 19.54 7.14
C VAL A 388 -17.25 19.65 5.92
N LEU A 389 -17.52 18.95 4.82
CA LEU A 389 -16.70 19.00 3.60
C LEU A 389 -17.54 19.38 2.37
N ALA A 390 -16.89 19.99 1.39
CA ALA A 390 -17.51 20.29 0.11
C ALA A 390 -17.83 19.01 -0.68
N ALA A 391 -18.84 19.06 -1.55
CA ALA A 391 -19.30 17.90 -2.32
C ALA A 391 -18.27 17.36 -3.33
N ASP A 392 -17.32 18.20 -3.73
CA ASP A 392 -16.22 17.86 -4.65
C ASP A 392 -14.93 17.44 -3.93
N ASP A 393 -14.91 17.46 -2.59
CA ASP A 393 -13.79 16.99 -1.79
C ASP A 393 -13.52 15.49 -2.06
N PRO A 394 -12.26 15.04 -2.14
CA PRO A 394 -11.93 13.63 -2.38
C PRO A 394 -12.28 12.70 -1.20
N VAL A 395 -12.31 13.20 0.04
CA VAL A 395 -12.52 12.37 1.25
C VAL A 395 -13.93 11.76 1.32
N PRO A 396 -15.03 12.52 1.08
CA PRO A 396 -16.38 11.95 0.98
C PRO A 396 -16.47 10.79 -0.03
N LEU A 397 -15.82 10.92 -1.19
CA LEU A 397 -15.82 9.88 -2.21
C LEU A 397 -15.08 8.62 -1.74
N GLN A 398 -13.88 8.80 -1.16
CA GLN A 398 -13.09 7.68 -0.64
C GLN A 398 -13.81 6.94 0.48
N LEU A 399 -14.42 7.67 1.42
CA LEU A 399 -15.14 7.07 2.54
C LEU A 399 -16.43 6.39 2.11
N ARG A 400 -17.23 6.98 1.21
CA ARG A 400 -18.44 6.33 0.66
C ARG A 400 -18.12 5.06 -0.11
N ALA A 401 -17.06 5.08 -0.91
CA ALA A 401 -16.62 3.89 -1.64
C ALA A 401 -16.12 2.79 -0.71
N TYR A 402 -15.41 3.17 0.35
CA TYR A 402 -14.97 2.22 1.35
C TYR A 402 -16.13 1.65 2.17
N ASP A 403 -17.11 2.48 2.56
CA ASP A 403 -18.31 2.07 3.29
C ASP A 403 -19.15 1.06 2.47
N ALA A 404 -19.45 1.38 1.21
CA ALA A 404 -20.18 0.48 0.31
C ALA A 404 -19.44 -0.84 0.10
N TYR A 405 -18.10 -0.81 0.06
CA TYR A 405 -17.29 -2.00 0.02
C TYR A 405 -17.41 -2.85 1.30
N LEU A 406 -17.37 -2.24 2.49
CA LEU A 406 -17.52 -2.96 3.75
C LEU A 406 -18.88 -3.62 3.89
N GLU A 407 -19.95 -2.99 3.43
CA GLU A 407 -21.31 -3.54 3.47
C GLU A 407 -21.47 -4.82 2.65
N VAL A 408 -20.70 -4.97 1.56
CA VAL A 408 -20.71 -6.16 0.71
C VAL A 408 -19.71 -7.21 1.21
N TRP A 409 -18.51 -6.78 1.61
CA TRP A 409 -17.44 -7.68 2.03
C TRP A 409 -17.76 -8.43 3.33
N ASP A 410 -18.41 -7.76 4.29
CA ASP A 410 -18.81 -8.36 5.55
C ASP A 410 -20.25 -7.91 5.83
N PRO A 411 -21.26 -8.61 5.30
CA PRO A 411 -22.65 -8.19 5.45
C PRO A 411 -23.06 -8.22 6.93
N PRO A 412 -23.94 -7.31 7.39
CA PRO A 412 -24.51 -7.38 8.73
C PRO A 412 -25.23 -8.72 8.91
N ARG A 413 -24.77 -9.53 9.86
CA ARG A 413 -25.56 -10.67 10.34
C ARG A 413 -26.78 -10.07 11.03
N ALA A 414 -27.96 -10.21 10.42
CA ALA A 414 -29.20 -9.87 11.11
C ALA A 414 -29.20 -10.64 12.44
N GLY A 415 -29.46 -9.91 13.54
CA GLY A 415 -29.48 -10.49 14.88
C GLY A 415 -30.41 -11.69 14.90
N ARG A 416 -29.84 -12.87 15.19
CA ARG A 416 -30.56 -14.11 15.52
C ARG A 416 -31.17 -14.01 16.93
N ALA A 417 -31.71 -12.84 17.27
CA ALA A 417 -32.19 -12.55 18.62
C ALA A 417 -33.53 -13.21 18.91
N ASP A 418 -34.35 -13.48 17.89
CA ASP A 418 -35.58 -14.24 18.04
C ASP A 418 -35.51 -15.47 17.14
N GLY A 419 -35.60 -16.66 17.75
CA GLY A 419 -35.47 -17.98 17.15
C GLY A 419 -36.57 -18.36 16.16
N THR A 420 -36.98 -17.43 15.30
CA THR A 420 -37.89 -17.67 14.18
C THR A 420 -37.06 -17.99 12.94
N PRO A 421 -37.03 -19.26 12.46
CA PRO A 421 -36.45 -19.59 11.18
C PRO A 421 -37.44 -19.16 10.10
N GLY A 422 -37.23 -17.99 9.50
CA GLY A 422 -38.08 -17.53 8.42
C GLY A 422 -37.72 -16.13 7.95
N ALA A 423 -37.43 -15.98 6.67
CA ALA A 423 -37.02 -14.77 5.96
C ALA A 423 -35.61 -14.24 6.29
N ALA A 424 -34.59 -14.87 5.69
CA ALA A 424 -33.41 -14.13 5.30
C ALA A 424 -33.86 -12.94 4.42
N ASP A 425 -33.71 -11.72 4.94
CA ASP A 425 -34.10 -10.46 4.32
C ASP A 425 -33.29 -10.22 3.02
N GLY A 426 -33.69 -10.87 1.92
CA GLY A 426 -32.97 -10.90 0.64
C GLY A 426 -32.82 -9.53 -0.05
N THR A 427 -33.52 -8.52 0.45
CA THR A 427 -33.48 -7.10 0.07
C THR A 427 -32.22 -6.38 0.54
N ARG A 428 -31.70 -6.67 1.74
CA ARG A 428 -30.49 -6.01 2.29
C ARG A 428 -29.22 -6.30 1.48
N PRO A 429 -28.90 -7.57 1.12
CA PRO A 429 -27.75 -7.88 0.27
C PRO A 429 -27.84 -7.21 -1.11
N ALA A 430 -29.03 -7.12 -1.70
CA ALA A 430 -29.22 -6.48 -3.00
C ALA A 430 -28.97 -4.95 -2.93
N ALA A 431 -29.40 -4.30 -1.85
CA ALA A 431 -29.17 -2.87 -1.64
C ALA A 431 -27.69 -2.53 -1.42
N SER A 432 -26.95 -3.33 -0.62
CA SER A 432 -25.50 -3.14 -0.44
C SER A 432 -24.72 -3.32 -1.74
N VAL A 433 -25.07 -4.35 -2.53
CA VAL A 433 -24.47 -4.55 -3.86
C VAL A 433 -24.77 -3.36 -4.76
N ARG A 434 -26.01 -2.87 -4.82
CA ARG A 434 -26.38 -1.68 -5.61
C ARG A 434 -25.53 -0.47 -5.23
N ARG A 435 -25.41 -0.16 -3.93
CA ARG A 435 -24.57 0.95 -3.45
C ARG A 435 -23.11 0.80 -3.85
N LEU A 436 -22.58 -0.43 -3.83
CA LEU A 436 -21.22 -0.67 -4.32
C LEU A 436 -21.09 -0.43 -5.83
N LEU A 437 -22.04 -0.89 -6.65
CA LEU A 437 -22.04 -0.61 -8.10
C LEU A 437 -22.09 0.90 -8.38
N ASP A 438 -22.98 1.63 -7.69
CA ASP A 438 -23.12 3.09 -7.83
C ASP A 438 -21.83 3.80 -7.41
N SER A 439 -21.19 3.33 -6.33
CA SER A 439 -19.92 3.86 -5.89
C SER A 439 -18.78 3.58 -6.88
N GLN A 440 -18.72 2.41 -7.51
CA GLN A 440 -17.72 2.11 -8.54
C GLN A 440 -17.87 3.06 -9.74
N HIS A 441 -19.11 3.34 -10.15
CA HIS A 441 -19.39 4.34 -11.17
C HIS A 441 -18.91 5.74 -10.74
N ALA A 442 -19.26 6.18 -9.53
CA ALA A 442 -18.85 7.48 -9.00
C ALA A 442 -17.32 7.65 -8.93
N VAL A 443 -16.59 6.60 -8.56
CA VAL A 443 -15.11 6.59 -8.54
C VAL A 443 -14.54 6.79 -9.94
N VAL A 444 -15.06 6.07 -10.95
CA VAL A 444 -14.61 6.25 -12.35
C VAL A 444 -14.86 7.68 -12.82
N GLN A 445 -16.06 8.23 -12.58
CA GLN A 445 -16.39 9.58 -13.01
C GLN A 445 -15.54 10.64 -12.33
N ALA A 446 -15.32 10.52 -11.01
CA ALA A 446 -14.50 11.47 -10.27
C ALA A 446 -13.03 11.42 -10.68
N TRP A 447 -12.49 10.23 -10.94
CA TRP A 447 -11.13 10.08 -11.46
C TRP A 447 -10.97 10.70 -12.85
N ARG A 448 -11.87 10.39 -13.78
CA ARG A 448 -11.85 10.97 -15.14
C ARG A 448 -12.03 12.48 -15.15
N ALA A 449 -12.78 13.02 -14.20
CA ALA A 449 -12.94 14.46 -13.98
C ALA A 449 -11.76 15.11 -13.23
N GLY A 450 -10.70 14.37 -12.87
CA GLY A 450 -9.55 14.90 -12.14
C GLY A 450 -9.82 15.19 -10.65
N ARG A 451 -10.99 14.81 -10.11
CA ARG A 451 -11.38 15.01 -8.71
C ARG A 451 -10.76 13.97 -7.78
N LEU A 452 -10.47 12.77 -8.27
CA LEU A 452 -9.77 11.72 -7.53
C LEU A 452 -8.39 11.43 -8.15
N ASP A 453 -7.36 11.23 -7.34
CA ASP A 453 -6.05 10.84 -7.86
C ASP A 453 -6.04 9.39 -8.40
N PRO A 454 -5.18 9.07 -9.38
CA PRO A 454 -5.12 7.74 -9.97
C PRO A 454 -4.83 6.61 -8.99
N GLY A 455 -4.03 6.87 -7.95
CA GLY A 455 -3.68 5.89 -6.92
C GLY A 455 -4.85 5.50 -6.02
N ALA A 456 -5.63 6.47 -5.58
CA ALA A 456 -6.87 6.25 -4.84
C ALA A 456 -7.93 5.57 -5.72
N ALA A 457 -8.09 6.00 -6.98
CA ALA A 457 -9.02 5.38 -7.92
C ALA A 457 -8.70 3.89 -8.16
N ALA A 458 -7.44 3.57 -8.47
CA ALA A 458 -7.00 2.19 -8.70
C ALA A 458 -7.22 1.28 -7.48
N TYR A 459 -7.04 1.81 -6.26
CA TYR A 459 -7.29 1.07 -5.03
C TYR A 459 -8.78 0.82 -4.79
N LEU A 460 -9.63 1.86 -4.88
CA LEU A 460 -11.07 1.76 -4.62
C LEU A 460 -11.78 0.90 -5.67
N LEU A 461 -11.34 0.96 -6.94
CA LEU A 461 -11.88 0.10 -8.00
C LEU A 461 -11.51 -1.36 -7.76
N GLU A 462 -10.26 -1.65 -7.42
CA GLU A 462 -9.82 -3.03 -7.17
C GLU A 462 -10.57 -3.68 -6.01
N ILE A 463 -10.66 -3.01 -4.86
CA ILE A 463 -11.34 -3.59 -3.68
C ILE A 463 -12.84 -3.79 -3.94
N GLY A 464 -13.47 -2.88 -4.68
CA GLY A 464 -14.90 -2.98 -5.02
C GLY A 464 -15.18 -4.13 -5.98
N VAL A 465 -14.38 -4.26 -7.04
CA VAL A 465 -14.52 -5.39 -7.98
C VAL A 465 -14.28 -6.73 -7.28
N VAL A 466 -13.32 -6.80 -6.35
CA VAL A 466 -13.09 -8.01 -5.54
C VAL A 466 -14.28 -8.33 -4.65
N ALA A 467 -14.87 -7.35 -3.96
CA ALA A 467 -16.06 -7.59 -3.15
C ALA A 467 -17.28 -8.02 -3.97
N LEU A 468 -17.49 -7.43 -5.15
CA LEU A 468 -18.58 -7.83 -6.04
C LEU A 468 -18.43 -9.27 -6.53
N ARG A 469 -17.19 -9.70 -6.81
CA ARG A 469 -16.86 -11.09 -7.15
C ARG A 469 -17.21 -12.04 -6.00
N ASP A 470 -16.83 -11.68 -4.78
CA ASP A 470 -17.01 -12.52 -3.59
C ASP A 470 -18.47 -12.60 -3.13
N ALA A 471 -19.29 -11.60 -3.47
CA ALA A 471 -20.73 -11.61 -3.23
C ALA A 471 -21.52 -12.58 -4.13
N ASP A 472 -20.86 -13.16 -5.14
CA ASP A 472 -21.38 -14.15 -6.11
C ASP A 472 -22.78 -13.80 -6.67
N ARG A 473 -23.01 -12.51 -6.94
CA ARG A 473 -24.25 -12.05 -7.57
C ARG A 473 -24.05 -11.89 -9.07
N ALA A 474 -25.13 -12.06 -9.83
CA ALA A 474 -25.21 -11.78 -11.26
C ALA A 474 -25.04 -10.27 -11.52
N VAL A 475 -23.82 -9.78 -11.37
CA VAL A 475 -23.39 -8.46 -11.84
C VAL A 475 -23.11 -8.58 -13.33
N ASP A 476 -23.54 -7.60 -14.11
CA ASP A 476 -23.24 -7.52 -15.54
C ASP A 476 -21.72 -7.66 -15.78
N PRO A 477 -21.26 -8.72 -16.47
CA PRO A 477 -19.84 -8.92 -16.76
C PRO A 477 -19.22 -7.76 -17.55
N ALA A 478 -20.02 -7.05 -18.37
CA ALA A 478 -19.55 -5.89 -19.13
C ALA A 478 -19.22 -4.71 -18.20
N ALA A 479 -20.06 -4.45 -17.19
CA ALA A 479 -19.78 -3.44 -16.17
C ALA A 479 -18.49 -3.76 -15.39
N VAL A 480 -18.32 -5.00 -14.93
CA VAL A 480 -17.10 -5.44 -14.23
C VAL A 480 -15.87 -5.32 -15.13
N GLY A 481 -15.98 -5.68 -16.42
CA GLY A 481 -14.91 -5.49 -17.39
C GLY A 481 -14.51 -4.03 -17.55
N SER A 482 -15.48 -3.11 -17.61
CA SER A 482 -15.23 -1.67 -17.71
C SER A 482 -14.49 -1.11 -16.49
N TRP A 483 -14.80 -1.61 -15.28
CA TRP A 483 -14.11 -1.21 -14.04
C TRP A 483 -12.70 -1.78 -13.94
N TRP A 484 -12.45 -3.00 -14.41
CA TRP A 484 -11.09 -3.51 -14.55
C TRP A 484 -10.28 -2.67 -15.53
N SER A 485 -10.85 -2.31 -16.68
CA SER A 485 -10.19 -1.41 -17.64
C SER A 485 -9.85 -0.06 -16.99
N ALA A 486 -10.80 0.55 -16.28
CA ALA A 486 -10.56 1.81 -15.55
C ALA A 486 -9.50 1.66 -14.45
N SER A 487 -9.50 0.54 -13.71
CA SER A 487 -8.49 0.29 -12.68
C SER A 487 -7.09 0.09 -13.26
N LEU A 488 -6.95 -0.54 -14.42
CA LEU A 488 -5.67 -0.72 -15.11
C LEU A 488 -5.18 0.61 -15.69
N GLU A 489 -6.07 1.36 -16.33
CA GLU A 489 -5.78 2.69 -16.89
C GLU A 489 -5.35 3.67 -15.79
N ALA A 490 -6.02 3.66 -14.63
CA ALA A 490 -5.62 4.44 -13.46
C ALA A 490 -4.20 4.09 -12.96
N ARG A 491 -3.70 2.87 -13.20
CA ARG A 491 -2.32 2.44 -12.87
C ARG A 491 -1.30 2.72 -13.97
N GLY A 492 -1.70 3.43 -15.03
CA GLY A 492 -0.86 3.66 -16.21
C GLY A 492 -0.65 2.42 -17.09
N LEU A 493 -1.53 1.41 -16.98
CA LEU A 493 -1.52 0.24 -17.83
C LEU A 493 -2.55 0.42 -18.94
N ASP A 494 -2.18 0.07 -20.18
CA ASP A 494 -3.11 0.10 -21.31
C ASP A 494 -4.09 -1.09 -21.20
N PRO A 495 -5.39 -0.86 -20.97
CA PRO A 495 -6.37 -1.93 -20.84
C PRO A 495 -6.73 -2.60 -22.17
N ARG A 496 -6.35 -2.00 -23.32
CA ARG A 496 -6.61 -2.55 -24.67
C ARG A 496 -5.45 -3.39 -25.18
N GLY A 497 -4.25 -3.20 -24.64
CA GLY A 497 -3.08 -4.01 -24.95
C GLY A 497 -3.20 -5.43 -24.41
N ASP A 498 -2.50 -6.38 -25.04
CA ASP A 498 -2.41 -7.74 -24.51
C ASP A 498 -1.52 -7.75 -23.27
N LEU A 499 -2.14 -7.62 -22.09
CA LEU A 499 -1.43 -7.60 -20.81
C LEU A 499 -0.63 -8.89 -20.58
N ALA A 500 -1.11 -10.04 -21.06
CA ALA A 500 -0.38 -11.30 -20.94
C ALA A 500 0.92 -11.29 -21.75
N ALA A 501 0.92 -10.67 -22.93
CA ALA A 501 2.13 -10.49 -23.73
C ALA A 501 3.13 -9.50 -23.10
N ARG A 502 2.63 -8.54 -22.30
CA ARG A 502 3.44 -7.48 -21.68
C ARG A 502 3.83 -7.75 -20.23
N VAL A 503 3.27 -8.77 -19.58
CA VAL A 503 3.44 -9.03 -18.14
C VAL A 503 4.91 -9.19 -17.73
N ALA A 504 5.75 -9.69 -18.63
CA ALA A 504 7.19 -9.83 -18.40
C ALA A 504 7.93 -8.48 -18.34
N ALA A 505 7.42 -7.44 -19.00
CA ALA A 505 7.99 -6.10 -19.01
C ALA A 505 7.47 -5.21 -17.87
N LEU A 506 6.48 -5.68 -17.10
CA LEU A 506 5.97 -4.96 -15.93
C LEU A 506 6.91 -5.11 -14.74
N SER A 507 6.92 -4.12 -13.86
CA SER A 507 7.62 -4.25 -12.58
C SER A 507 6.98 -5.36 -11.74
N ASP A 508 7.79 -6.03 -10.91
CA ASP A 508 7.29 -7.06 -10.01
C ASP A 508 6.19 -6.51 -9.08
N ALA A 509 6.22 -5.22 -8.73
CA ALA A 509 5.18 -4.58 -7.94
C ALA A 509 3.83 -4.54 -8.67
N GLN A 510 3.80 -4.16 -9.94
CA GLN A 510 2.59 -4.23 -10.75
C GLN A 510 2.08 -5.68 -10.84
N VAL A 511 2.97 -6.62 -11.16
CA VAL A 511 2.66 -8.05 -11.28
C VAL A 511 2.01 -8.60 -10.01
N PHE A 512 2.52 -8.27 -8.83
CA PHE A 512 1.99 -8.77 -7.54
C PHE A 512 0.47 -8.51 -7.37
N HIS A 513 -0.02 -7.40 -7.93
CA HIS A 513 -1.40 -6.95 -7.84
C HIS A 513 -2.32 -7.42 -8.97
N LEU A 514 -1.82 -8.23 -9.92
CA LEU A 514 -2.62 -8.74 -11.04
C LEU A 514 -3.40 -10.04 -10.75
N GLN A 515 -3.26 -10.62 -9.55
CA GLN A 515 -3.96 -11.87 -9.19
C GLN A 515 -5.48 -11.78 -9.40
N HIS A 516 -6.09 -10.68 -8.93
CA HIS A 516 -7.54 -10.51 -9.01
C HIS A 516 -8.01 -10.28 -10.45
N TYR A 517 -7.18 -9.65 -11.27
CA TYR A 517 -7.41 -9.51 -12.70
C TYR A 517 -7.34 -10.86 -13.43
N ALA A 518 -6.32 -11.68 -13.13
CA ALA A 518 -6.23 -13.04 -13.66
C ALA A 518 -7.44 -13.91 -13.27
N ALA A 519 -7.88 -13.81 -12.01
CA ALA A 519 -9.09 -14.49 -11.55
C ALA A 519 -10.33 -14.04 -12.33
N TRP A 520 -10.46 -12.74 -12.62
CA TRP A 520 -11.57 -12.23 -13.42
C TRP A 520 -11.55 -12.74 -14.86
N LEU A 521 -10.39 -12.71 -15.53
CA LEU A 521 -10.25 -13.25 -16.89
C LEU A 521 -10.68 -14.72 -16.97
N ALA A 522 -10.27 -15.51 -15.98
CA ALA A 522 -10.58 -16.94 -15.91
C ALA A 522 -12.08 -17.24 -15.79
N ARG A 523 -12.87 -16.36 -15.15
CA ARG A 523 -14.33 -16.54 -14.99
C ARG A 523 -15.10 -16.63 -16.29
N SER A 524 -14.56 -16.12 -17.39
CA SER A 524 -15.23 -16.24 -18.70
C SER A 524 -15.32 -17.68 -19.20
N GLY A 525 -14.46 -18.59 -18.71
CA GLY A 525 -14.30 -19.95 -19.22
C GLY A 525 -13.80 -20.03 -20.67
N ARG A 526 -13.61 -18.89 -21.36
CA ARG A 526 -13.14 -18.87 -22.74
C ARG A 526 -11.68 -19.25 -22.78
N ARG A 527 -11.33 -20.19 -23.65
CA ARG A 527 -9.96 -20.69 -23.80
C ARG A 527 -8.91 -19.58 -23.98
N THR A 528 -9.23 -18.54 -24.74
CA THR A 528 -8.32 -17.38 -24.94
C THR A 528 -8.05 -16.62 -23.66
N ASP A 529 -9.09 -16.41 -22.85
CA ASP A 529 -9.00 -15.66 -21.60
C ASP A 529 -8.34 -16.51 -20.51
N LEU A 530 -8.60 -17.82 -20.49
CA LEU A 530 -7.90 -18.78 -19.63
C LEU A 530 -6.39 -18.84 -19.92
N ARG A 531 -5.98 -18.83 -21.19
CA ARG A 531 -4.56 -18.74 -21.57
C ARG A 531 -3.92 -17.45 -21.07
N ARG A 532 -4.60 -16.30 -21.25
CA ARG A 532 -4.13 -15.00 -20.75
C ARG A 532 -4.07 -14.95 -19.23
N ALA A 533 -5.10 -15.46 -18.56
CA ALA A 533 -5.19 -15.54 -17.12
C ALA A 533 -4.05 -16.39 -16.54
N LEU A 534 -3.77 -17.55 -17.14
CA LEU A 534 -2.69 -18.42 -16.70
C LEU A 534 -1.32 -17.75 -16.85
N ALA A 535 -1.03 -17.16 -18.01
CA ALA A 535 0.23 -16.46 -18.26
C ALA A 535 0.47 -15.31 -17.27
N VAL A 536 -0.57 -14.51 -16.97
CA VAL A 536 -0.48 -13.47 -15.93
C VAL A 536 -0.27 -14.11 -14.56
N GLN A 537 -1.04 -15.14 -14.21
CA GLN A 537 -1.04 -15.75 -12.89
C GLN A 537 0.28 -16.47 -12.57
N GLU A 538 0.90 -17.16 -13.53
CA GLU A 538 2.22 -17.79 -13.35
C GLU A 538 3.28 -16.75 -12.99
N ARG A 539 3.23 -15.58 -13.65
CA ARG A 539 4.14 -14.47 -13.32
C ARG A 539 3.84 -13.87 -11.95
N VAL A 540 2.57 -13.74 -11.57
CA VAL A 540 2.15 -13.33 -10.21
C VAL A 540 2.69 -14.29 -9.16
N VAL A 541 2.51 -15.59 -9.35
CA VAL A 541 2.98 -16.64 -8.45
C VAL A 541 4.48 -16.54 -8.23
N ALA A 542 5.26 -16.42 -9.30
CA ALA A 542 6.72 -16.29 -9.19
C ALA A 542 7.14 -15.12 -8.29
N VAL A 543 6.49 -13.96 -8.45
CA VAL A 543 6.76 -12.79 -7.61
C VAL A 543 6.30 -13.01 -6.17
N ARG A 544 5.10 -13.57 -5.95
CA ARG A 544 4.57 -13.79 -4.58
C ARG A 544 5.41 -14.78 -3.78
N VAL A 545 5.94 -15.83 -4.42
CA VAL A 545 6.86 -16.77 -3.80
C VAL A 545 8.17 -16.07 -3.39
N GLN A 546 8.72 -15.19 -4.22
CA GLN A 546 9.90 -14.40 -3.86
C GLN A 546 9.63 -13.47 -2.67
N VAL A 547 8.45 -12.85 -2.61
CA VAL A 547 8.05 -12.00 -1.47
C VAL A 547 7.92 -12.82 -0.19
N ALA A 548 7.26 -13.98 -0.24
CA ALA A 548 7.08 -14.85 0.92
C ALA A 548 8.42 -15.33 1.50
N ARG A 549 9.43 -15.60 0.66
CA ARG A 549 10.77 -16.04 1.09
C ARG A 549 11.60 -14.94 1.77
N ARG A 550 11.36 -13.67 1.47
CA ARG A 550 12.18 -12.53 1.95
C ARG A 550 11.67 -11.89 3.23
N GLU A 551 10.50 -12.29 3.71
CA GLU A 551 9.88 -11.69 4.88
C GLU A 551 10.06 -12.62 6.10
N PRO A 552 10.28 -12.05 7.29
CA PRO A 552 10.55 -12.85 8.49
C PRO A 552 9.39 -13.80 8.81
N ALA A 553 9.74 -15.01 9.28
CA ALA A 553 8.79 -16.02 9.71
C ALA A 553 7.86 -15.44 10.79
N GLY A 554 6.55 -15.43 10.53
CA GLY A 554 5.54 -14.89 11.45
C GLY A 554 4.41 -14.10 10.77
N PHE A 555 4.63 -13.59 9.55
CA PHE A 555 3.59 -12.87 8.81
C PHE A 555 2.77 -13.79 7.89
N ALA A 556 1.92 -14.62 8.49
CA ALA A 556 1.14 -15.67 7.82
C ALA A 556 0.36 -15.19 6.57
N ALA A 557 -0.07 -13.93 6.53
CA ALA A 557 -0.81 -13.36 5.41
C ALA A 557 -0.04 -13.37 4.08
N LYS A 558 1.30 -13.21 4.09
CA LYS A 558 2.10 -13.20 2.85
C LYS A 558 2.40 -14.61 2.33
N SER A 559 2.63 -15.57 3.23
CA SER A 559 2.72 -16.98 2.86
C SER A 559 1.39 -17.49 2.31
N ALA A 560 0.27 -17.15 2.97
CA ALA A 560 -1.07 -17.44 2.47
C ALA A 560 -1.30 -16.81 1.08
N ALA A 561 -0.83 -15.58 0.85
CA ALA A 561 -0.95 -14.94 -0.47
C ALA A 561 -0.19 -15.66 -1.59
N ALA A 562 0.95 -16.31 -1.30
CA ALA A 562 1.68 -17.13 -2.25
C ALA A 562 0.95 -18.45 -2.54
N ARG A 563 0.46 -19.12 -1.49
CA ARG A 563 -0.38 -20.32 -1.62
C ARG A 563 -1.66 -20.05 -2.42
N ASP A 564 -2.40 -18.99 -2.08
CA ASP A 564 -3.59 -18.56 -2.81
C ASP A 564 -3.28 -18.29 -4.30
N GLY A 565 -2.06 -17.84 -4.59
CA GLY A 565 -1.57 -17.69 -5.97
C GLY A 565 -1.46 -19.02 -6.71
N HIS A 566 -0.87 -20.04 -6.06
CA HIS A 566 -0.79 -21.39 -6.59
C HIS A 566 -2.16 -22.06 -6.71
N GLU A 567 -3.07 -21.87 -5.74
CA GLU A 567 -4.45 -22.34 -5.79
C GLU A 567 -5.17 -21.83 -7.05
N LEU A 568 -5.05 -20.52 -7.31
CA LEU A 568 -5.67 -19.92 -8.50
C LEU A 568 -5.01 -20.42 -9.79
N ALA A 569 -3.68 -20.53 -9.84
CA ALA A 569 -2.98 -21.04 -11.02
C ALA A 569 -3.40 -22.48 -11.36
N ALA A 570 -3.50 -23.35 -10.35
CA ALA A 570 -3.98 -24.73 -10.52
C ALA A 570 -5.42 -24.77 -11.05
N THR A 571 -6.28 -23.90 -10.54
CA THR A 571 -7.68 -23.77 -10.99
C THR A 571 -7.74 -23.38 -12.46
N ILE A 572 -7.07 -22.28 -12.84
CA ILE A 572 -7.05 -21.76 -14.21
C ILE A 572 -6.48 -22.79 -15.18
N ALA A 573 -5.38 -23.45 -14.81
CA ALA A 573 -4.74 -24.46 -15.64
C ALA A 573 -5.63 -25.69 -15.86
N THR A 574 -6.36 -26.13 -14.82
CA THR A 574 -7.34 -27.21 -14.93
C THR A 574 -8.50 -26.82 -15.86
N ASP A 575 -9.03 -25.61 -15.71
CA ASP A 575 -10.10 -25.09 -16.58
C ASP A 575 -9.63 -24.96 -18.03
N LEU A 576 -8.40 -24.50 -18.24
CA LEU A 576 -7.79 -24.40 -19.57
C LEU A 576 -7.65 -25.77 -20.23
N ALA A 577 -7.24 -26.79 -19.47
CA ALA A 577 -7.13 -28.15 -19.98
C ALA A 577 -8.50 -28.69 -20.44
N LEU A 578 -9.54 -28.49 -19.62
CA LEU A 578 -10.91 -28.92 -19.92
C LEU A 578 -11.51 -28.16 -21.11
N ALA A 579 -11.20 -26.87 -21.25
CA ALA A 579 -11.63 -26.04 -22.38
C ALA A 579 -10.79 -26.27 -23.67
N THR A 580 -9.70 -27.03 -23.60
CA THR A 580 -8.83 -27.30 -24.76
C THR A 580 -9.31 -28.56 -25.50
N PRO A 581 -9.62 -28.49 -26.81
CA PRO A 581 -10.14 -29.63 -27.58
C PRO A 581 -9.16 -30.82 -27.70
N ASP A 582 -9.70 -32.03 -27.91
CA ASP A 582 -8.90 -33.27 -27.98
C ASP A 582 -7.83 -33.21 -29.08
N ARG A 583 -8.11 -32.55 -30.21
CA ARG A 583 -7.15 -32.37 -31.30
C ARG A 583 -5.87 -31.61 -30.89
N GLU A 584 -5.91 -30.86 -29.78
CA GLU A 584 -4.77 -30.09 -29.24
C GLU A 584 -4.13 -30.81 -28.03
N ARG A 585 -3.96 -32.14 -28.10
CA ARG A 585 -3.44 -32.99 -27.00
C ARG A 585 -2.23 -32.39 -26.28
N ARG A 586 -1.22 -31.93 -27.01
CA ARG A 586 0.01 -31.34 -26.42
C ARG A 586 -0.29 -30.12 -25.53
N ALA A 587 -1.15 -29.21 -26.00
CA ALA A 587 -1.51 -28.02 -25.23
C ALA A 587 -2.34 -28.37 -23.99
N ARG A 588 -3.23 -29.36 -24.09
CA ARG A 588 -3.98 -29.89 -22.95
C ARG A 588 -3.05 -30.54 -21.92
N THR A 589 -2.18 -31.45 -22.34
CA THR A 589 -1.20 -32.11 -21.47
C THR A 589 -0.35 -31.09 -20.73
N HIS A 590 0.15 -30.06 -21.43
CA HIS A 590 0.93 -29.00 -20.80
C HIS A 590 0.13 -28.20 -19.74
N ALA A 591 -1.15 -27.91 -20.01
CA ALA A 591 -2.02 -27.25 -19.02
C ALA A 591 -2.27 -28.15 -17.79
N LEU A 592 -2.41 -29.46 -17.97
CA LEU A 592 -2.56 -30.41 -16.87
C LEU A 592 -1.28 -30.56 -16.04
N GLU A 593 -0.12 -30.69 -16.69
CA GLU A 593 1.19 -30.69 -16.00
C GLU A 593 1.37 -29.41 -15.17
N THR A 594 0.96 -28.27 -15.72
CA THR A 594 0.96 -26.98 -15.02
C THR A 594 0.01 -26.98 -13.82
N ALA A 595 -1.18 -27.56 -13.97
CA ALA A 595 -2.14 -27.69 -12.86
C ALA A 595 -1.58 -28.57 -11.73
N VAL A 596 -1.00 -29.73 -12.07
CA VAL A 596 -0.38 -30.65 -11.11
C VAL A 596 0.79 -29.98 -10.38
N ARG A 597 1.68 -29.30 -11.11
CA ARG A 597 2.82 -28.56 -10.53
C ARG A 597 2.37 -27.52 -9.50
N HIS A 598 1.29 -26.80 -9.77
CA HIS A 598 0.76 -25.82 -8.82
C HIS A 598 0.00 -26.46 -7.66
N ALA A 599 -0.74 -27.56 -7.89
CA ALA A 599 -1.36 -28.33 -6.83
C ALA A 599 -0.32 -28.91 -5.86
N HIS A 600 0.80 -29.44 -6.38
CA HIS A 600 1.95 -29.88 -5.59
C HIS A 600 2.52 -28.73 -4.74
N ALA A 601 2.73 -27.55 -5.34
CA ALA A 601 3.23 -26.38 -4.62
C ALA A 601 2.29 -25.91 -3.49
N VAL A 602 0.97 -26.04 -3.68
CA VAL A 602 -0.01 -25.80 -2.59
C VAL A 602 0.16 -26.82 -1.47
N LEU A 603 0.27 -28.11 -1.79
CA LEU A 603 0.42 -29.19 -0.79
C LEU A 603 1.74 -29.10 -0.01
N ALA A 604 2.81 -28.63 -0.66
CA ALA A 604 4.13 -28.44 -0.06
C ALA A 604 4.24 -27.18 0.81
N ASP A 605 3.23 -26.29 0.81
CA ASP A 605 3.26 -25.07 1.62
C ASP A 605 3.20 -25.40 3.12
N PRO A 606 4.12 -24.85 3.96
CA PRO A 606 4.16 -25.15 5.39
C PRO A 606 2.83 -24.90 6.13
N SER A 607 2.05 -23.90 5.70
CA SER A 607 0.76 -23.57 6.32
C SER A 607 -0.30 -24.65 6.15
N ILE A 608 -0.15 -25.58 5.19
CA ILE A 608 -1.04 -26.74 5.06
C ILE A 608 -0.92 -27.66 6.28
N SER A 609 0.28 -27.79 6.86
CA SER A 609 0.46 -28.58 8.08
C SER A 609 -0.32 -27.96 9.25
N ASP A 610 -0.33 -26.64 9.36
CA ASP A 610 -1.09 -25.93 10.39
C ASP A 610 -2.60 -26.06 10.17
N LEU A 611 -3.08 -25.97 8.93
CA LEU A 611 -4.49 -26.22 8.58
C LEU A 611 -4.93 -27.64 8.95
N LYS A 612 -4.06 -28.65 8.74
CA LYS A 612 -4.33 -30.04 9.11
C LYS A 612 -4.37 -30.25 10.63
N ARG A 613 -3.60 -29.47 11.40
CA ARG A 613 -3.51 -29.56 12.87
C ARG A 613 -4.52 -28.67 13.60
N ALA A 614 -5.16 -27.74 12.88
CA ALA A 614 -6.11 -26.81 13.49
C ALA A 614 -7.24 -27.56 14.19
N LYS A 615 -7.48 -27.22 15.47
CA LYS A 615 -8.55 -27.86 16.27
C LYS A 615 -9.94 -27.42 15.81
N SER A 616 -10.07 -26.22 15.27
CA SER A 616 -11.34 -25.64 14.82
C SER A 616 -11.46 -25.66 13.29
N PRO A 617 -12.67 -25.91 12.74
CA PRO A 617 -12.91 -25.95 11.29
C PRO A 617 -12.45 -24.69 10.56
N GLN A 618 -11.62 -24.85 9.52
CA GLN A 618 -11.10 -23.72 8.74
C GLN A 618 -11.80 -23.64 7.38
N PRO A 619 -12.45 -22.52 7.01
CA PRO A 619 -13.10 -22.37 5.71
C PRO A 619 -12.16 -22.60 4.51
N ALA A 620 -10.87 -22.29 4.66
CA ALA A 620 -9.87 -22.50 3.62
C ALA A 620 -9.63 -23.98 3.30
N THR A 621 -9.78 -24.90 4.28
CA THR A 621 -9.47 -26.32 4.11
C THR A 621 -10.28 -26.96 2.98
N GLY A 622 -11.60 -26.78 2.98
CA GLY A 622 -12.47 -27.35 1.93
C GLY A 622 -12.21 -26.76 0.54
N ARG A 623 -11.90 -25.46 0.46
CA ARG A 623 -11.54 -24.80 -0.81
C ARG A 623 -10.24 -25.37 -1.38
N ILE A 624 -9.20 -25.48 -0.55
CA ILE A 624 -7.89 -25.98 -0.96
C ILE A 624 -7.99 -27.46 -1.38
N ALA A 625 -8.69 -28.27 -0.57
CA ALA A 625 -8.90 -29.69 -0.87
C ALA A 625 -9.54 -29.89 -2.24
N ARG A 626 -10.55 -29.06 -2.57
CA ARG A 626 -11.22 -29.07 -3.88
C ARG A 626 -10.27 -28.76 -5.03
N VAL A 627 -9.52 -27.66 -4.93
CA VAL A 627 -8.62 -27.22 -6.01
C VAL A 627 -7.59 -28.30 -6.32
N VAL A 628 -6.94 -28.83 -5.29
CA VAL A 628 -5.91 -29.87 -5.43
C VAL A 628 -6.54 -31.16 -5.97
N ALA A 629 -7.61 -31.66 -5.35
CA ALA A 629 -8.22 -32.92 -5.74
C ALA A 629 -8.73 -32.90 -7.18
N ARG A 630 -9.34 -31.79 -7.62
CA ARG A 630 -9.78 -31.60 -8.99
C ARG A 630 -8.61 -31.63 -9.97
N ALA A 631 -7.54 -30.88 -9.70
CA ALA A 631 -6.36 -30.84 -10.56
C ALA A 631 -5.73 -32.24 -10.74
N LEU A 632 -5.52 -32.96 -9.64
CA LEU A 632 -4.92 -34.31 -9.67
C LEU A 632 -5.82 -35.34 -10.37
N THR A 633 -7.12 -35.33 -10.06
CA THR A 633 -8.09 -36.27 -10.66
C THR A 633 -8.24 -36.06 -12.17
N VAL A 634 -8.33 -34.80 -12.62
CA VAL A 634 -8.44 -34.49 -14.04
C VAL A 634 -7.15 -34.89 -14.77
N ALA A 635 -5.97 -34.60 -14.21
CA ALA A 635 -4.70 -34.98 -14.80
C ALA A 635 -4.55 -36.50 -14.95
N ALA A 636 -4.87 -37.27 -13.92
CA ALA A 636 -4.81 -38.73 -13.94
C ALA A 636 -5.78 -39.34 -14.95
N SER A 637 -7.01 -38.81 -15.06
CA SER A 637 -7.99 -39.26 -16.06
C SER A 637 -7.55 -39.05 -17.51
N GLN A 638 -6.54 -38.21 -17.73
CA GLN A 638 -5.95 -37.91 -19.03
C GLN A 638 -4.53 -38.49 -19.18
N HIS A 639 -4.16 -39.45 -18.33
CA HIS A 639 -2.87 -40.13 -18.33
C HIS A 639 -1.64 -39.21 -18.13
N VAL A 640 -1.82 -38.07 -17.45
CA VAL A 640 -0.71 -37.25 -16.98
C VAL A 640 -0.23 -37.83 -15.64
N ALA A 641 1.09 -37.97 -15.47
CA ALA A 641 1.68 -38.52 -14.26
C ALA A 641 1.36 -37.65 -13.04
N VAL A 642 0.96 -38.30 -11.94
CA VAL A 642 0.67 -37.68 -10.64
C VAL A 642 1.43 -38.44 -9.57
N ASP A 643 2.12 -37.71 -8.68
CA ASP A 643 2.87 -38.30 -7.58
C ASP A 643 1.93 -38.93 -6.54
N THR A 644 2.21 -40.15 -6.10
CA THR A 644 1.40 -40.85 -5.09
C THR A 644 1.45 -40.16 -3.72
N THR A 645 2.53 -39.43 -3.42
CA THR A 645 2.65 -38.60 -2.21
C THR A 645 1.69 -37.41 -2.24
N ASP A 646 1.52 -36.78 -3.41
CA ASP A 646 0.54 -35.69 -3.60
C ASP A 646 -0.90 -36.20 -3.47
N VAL A 647 -1.18 -37.38 -4.03
CA VAL A 647 -2.48 -38.05 -3.90
C VAL A 647 -2.80 -38.31 -2.43
N ALA A 648 -1.86 -38.92 -1.68
CA ALA A 648 -2.06 -39.18 -0.25
C ALA A 648 -2.25 -37.89 0.56
N ALA A 649 -1.48 -36.83 0.26
CA ALA A 649 -1.61 -35.55 0.93
C ALA A 649 -2.94 -34.84 0.63
N ALA A 650 -3.47 -34.98 -0.60
CA ALA A 650 -4.77 -34.47 -1.00
C ALA A 650 -5.93 -35.25 -0.34
N VAL A 651 -5.84 -36.57 -0.23
CA VAL A 651 -6.81 -37.41 0.50
C VAL A 651 -6.89 -36.98 1.97
N ALA A 652 -5.75 -36.82 2.64
CA ALA A 652 -5.72 -36.36 4.03
C ALA A 652 -6.35 -34.95 4.21
N LEU A 653 -6.22 -34.08 3.21
CA LEU A 653 -6.83 -32.75 3.23
C LEU A 653 -8.35 -32.82 3.00
N LEU A 654 -8.82 -33.72 2.12
CA LEU A 654 -10.24 -34.00 1.92
C LEU A 654 -10.88 -34.61 3.16
N ASP A 655 -10.21 -35.55 3.84
CA ASP A 655 -10.67 -36.12 5.11
C ASP A 655 -10.89 -35.03 6.16
N ARG A 656 -9.92 -34.10 6.28
CA ARG A 656 -10.06 -32.97 7.20
C ARG A 656 -11.21 -32.05 6.80
N ALA A 657 -11.37 -31.76 5.51
CA ALA A 657 -12.47 -30.92 5.02
C ALA A 657 -13.85 -31.54 5.30
N LEU A 658 -13.99 -32.86 5.11
CA LEU A 658 -15.22 -33.60 5.41
C LEU A 658 -15.53 -33.59 6.91
N ALA A 659 -14.53 -33.80 7.77
CA ALA A 659 -14.70 -33.70 9.23
C ALA A 659 -15.07 -32.27 9.69
N ASP A 660 -14.48 -31.25 9.05
CA ASP A 660 -14.83 -29.84 9.27
C ASP A 660 -16.29 -29.54 8.90
N ASP A 661 -16.81 -30.14 7.82
CA ASP A 661 -18.21 -29.99 7.41
C ASP A 661 -19.18 -30.77 8.33
N GLU A 662 -18.80 -31.98 8.77
CA GLU A 662 -19.61 -32.78 9.70
C GLU A 662 -19.74 -32.13 11.08
N SER A 663 -18.65 -31.55 11.59
CA SER A 663 -18.64 -30.83 12.87
C SER A 663 -19.45 -29.52 12.86
N ARG A 664 -19.76 -28.96 11.69
CA ARG A 664 -20.59 -27.76 11.54
C ARG A 664 -22.10 -28.03 11.67
N GLY A 665 -22.53 -29.29 11.67
CA GLY A 665 -23.93 -29.66 11.92
C GLY A 665 -24.93 -29.07 10.92
N THR A 666 -24.49 -28.73 9.70
CA THR A 666 -25.38 -28.22 8.66
C THR A 666 -26.32 -29.34 8.20
N ALA A 667 -27.60 -29.27 8.60
CA ALA A 667 -28.65 -30.12 8.05
C ALA A 667 -28.68 -29.97 6.52
N PRO A 668 -28.91 -31.05 5.75
CA PRO A 668 -28.73 -31.09 4.30
C PRO A 668 -29.67 -30.19 3.46
N GLY A 669 -30.44 -29.27 4.08
CA GLY A 669 -31.44 -28.43 3.40
C GLY A 669 -31.22 -26.91 3.44
N ASP A 670 -30.35 -26.37 4.31
CA ASP A 670 -30.33 -24.91 4.61
C ASP A 670 -29.08 -24.15 4.12
N ALA A 671 -28.24 -24.75 3.27
CA ALA A 671 -27.11 -24.03 2.69
C ALA A 671 -27.60 -23.02 1.63
N PRO A 672 -27.29 -21.71 1.75
CA PRO A 672 -27.56 -20.77 0.66
C PRO A 672 -26.81 -21.24 -0.58
N GLY A 673 -27.47 -21.17 -1.75
CA GLY A 673 -27.07 -21.76 -3.02
C GLY A 673 -25.73 -21.31 -3.60
N ASN A 674 -24.64 -21.64 -2.93
CA ASN A 674 -23.31 -21.77 -3.51
C ASN A 674 -23.30 -23.14 -4.18
N GLY A 675 -23.40 -23.19 -5.50
CA GLY A 675 -23.46 -24.43 -6.30
C GLY A 675 -22.22 -25.32 -6.23
N GLU A 676 -21.35 -25.23 -5.21
CA GLU A 676 -20.05 -25.89 -5.24
C GLU A 676 -19.53 -26.51 -3.93
N THR A 677 -20.12 -26.29 -2.75
CA THR A 677 -19.78 -27.04 -1.52
C THR A 677 -20.75 -28.21 -1.32
N HIS A 678 -20.85 -29.12 -2.29
CA HIS A 678 -21.60 -30.35 -2.06
C HIS A 678 -20.65 -31.38 -1.40
N PRO A 679 -20.95 -31.85 -0.18
CA PRO A 679 -20.19 -32.93 0.45
C PRO A 679 -20.06 -34.16 -0.46
N GLY A 680 -21.04 -34.37 -1.35
CA GLY A 680 -21.01 -35.40 -2.39
C GLY A 680 -19.82 -35.29 -3.34
N THR A 681 -19.49 -34.08 -3.82
CA THR A 681 -18.36 -33.86 -4.74
C THR A 681 -17.02 -34.10 -4.05
N LEU A 682 -16.88 -33.68 -2.79
CA LEU A 682 -15.67 -33.95 -2.00
C LEU A 682 -15.47 -35.46 -1.75
N ARG A 683 -16.55 -36.17 -1.41
CA ARG A 683 -16.53 -37.64 -1.25
C ARG A 683 -16.21 -38.36 -2.56
N GLU A 684 -16.74 -37.90 -3.69
CA GLU A 684 -16.46 -38.46 -5.00
C GLU A 684 -14.97 -38.32 -5.37
N TRP A 685 -14.40 -37.13 -5.22
CA TRP A 685 -12.96 -36.93 -5.47
C TRP A 685 -12.09 -37.74 -4.53
N ARG A 686 -12.49 -37.87 -3.26
CA ARG A 686 -11.80 -38.72 -2.30
C ARG A 686 -11.73 -40.18 -2.78
N VAL A 687 -12.85 -40.75 -3.22
CA VAL A 687 -12.90 -42.13 -3.74
C VAL A 687 -11.98 -42.28 -4.96
N ARG A 688 -12.09 -41.37 -5.94
CA ARG A 688 -11.27 -41.41 -7.16
C ARG A 688 -9.76 -41.35 -6.85
N LEU A 689 -9.34 -40.51 -5.90
CA LEU A 689 -7.93 -40.41 -5.48
C LEU A 689 -7.46 -41.66 -4.73
N ILE A 690 -8.31 -42.28 -3.91
CA ILE A 690 -7.98 -43.56 -3.25
C ILE A 690 -7.78 -44.66 -4.29
N ASP A 691 -8.68 -44.77 -5.26
CA ASP A 691 -8.57 -45.77 -6.33
C ASP A 691 -7.28 -45.61 -7.13
N MET A 692 -6.85 -44.37 -7.40
CA MET A 692 -5.55 -44.07 -8.02
C MET A 692 -4.36 -44.57 -7.18
N SER A 693 -4.42 -44.40 -5.86
CA SER A 693 -3.35 -44.86 -4.95
C SER A 693 -3.29 -46.39 -4.85
N GLY A 694 -4.45 -47.06 -4.91
CA GLY A 694 -4.55 -48.53 -4.92
C GLY A 694 -4.04 -49.15 -6.23
N ALA A 695 -4.38 -48.55 -7.38
CA ALA A 695 -3.92 -49.01 -8.69
C ALA A 695 -2.40 -48.89 -8.87
N ALA A 696 -1.79 -47.84 -8.30
CA ALA A 696 -0.33 -47.63 -8.32
C ALA A 696 0.43 -48.65 -7.45
N ALA A 697 -0.18 -49.16 -6.37
CA ALA A 697 0.41 -50.20 -5.52
C ALA A 697 0.40 -51.60 -6.17
N THR A 698 -0.49 -51.82 -7.14
CA THR A 698 -0.64 -53.10 -7.86
C THR A 698 0.04 -53.16 -9.22
N ALA A 699 0.62 -52.05 -9.72
CA ALA A 699 1.37 -52.05 -10.96
C ALA A 699 2.75 -52.72 -10.74
N PRO A 700 3.13 -53.73 -11.53
CA PRO A 700 4.46 -54.35 -11.42
C PRO A 700 5.53 -53.28 -11.67
N ARG A 701 6.50 -53.18 -10.77
CA ARG A 701 7.70 -52.36 -10.98
C ARG A 701 8.47 -52.97 -12.15
N GLY A 702 8.27 -52.40 -13.34
CA GLY A 702 9.02 -52.73 -14.56
C GLY A 702 10.40 -52.12 -14.56
#